data_AF-A0A6N3J9N0-F1
#
_entry.id   AF-A0A6N3J9N0-F1
#
_cell.length_a   1.000
_cell.length_b   1.000
_cell.length_c   1.000
_cell.angle_alpha   90.00
_cell.angle_beta   90.00
_cell.angle_gamma   90.00
#
_symmetry.space_group_name_H-M   'P 1'
#
loop_
_entity.id
_entity.type
_entity.pdbx_description
1 polymer ?
#
loop_
_entity_poly.entity_id
_entity_poly.type
_entity_poly.pdbx_seq_one_letter_code
_entity_poly.pdbx_strand_id
1 'polypeptide(L)'
;MRSINDITAFVLMLALMSGASIAAPNHTPADAGVINKERILYWLIERGEVSVDASESVKQAAVEAYIHRATLAQPKAPRIEVEAEHARLQQSKSSKLMRSPAQRLVADADVTKTVKVLAVLIDFPNLKYNNNGLKTGDTEMFYPSYPVAHYKDLLFSTSGFKGPQGQTFDSGYQYYQAVSGKTFFFTGDVKGWYTASQNAEYYGANDAQTDSDANVTELIKEAVSQAVADMSAAELASYDVEDPYDLNNNGNLDEPDGIIDHVMIFHSSIGEEAGGGKLGANAIWSHRYFVDQRTRGYAIPNSTKKLFGYTIQPIDAGTGVCTHEFGHDLGLPDEYDTSSNTNKDGSPVGLWSLMSGGSWAGSIAGAQPSGFSPYARSYLQEKYKGKWLNEREITLASIPKSGMELTLNEAVNHQAVNQISIPLPAAPIPFKAPYQGRYQYYSGQGNMLNNSMSFAVNLPTVTSDKLTLTMKASWSMEPDYDYMQVKVRGTAIPGNYTKSVNAMNSARHIITGESSAIPQAEGNDAWVTLEYDLSGFSGTAVPIEINYVTDEYASESGVTIDNISIKQNTTELYADNAEVAGKVTLNGYSRIQDARPGAPSRYLVQLRSHNGVDAGLRVAGFDPGVLLWLENLSYYDNNVSAHPGYSLIGVIDADQNMIGTRSTDEQIRDAAFSTVRQTAFAGDSHLNAVSLFDDSLDYSAPLQPQSGMVLQKLGLTMEVLSQASNNSTAVVRLANANSAVIVPLTVSFTKTVNQLAVNFVSNTQGAVGAVTYAWDFGDGTTSTAAAPTHTYTAAGTYTVTLTVTDTQNTTASSSSTVTVTASVTPPVTPPSSEGSGGGGGSLGWLSLAFLGLFAWRRQLHAY
;
A
#
# COMPACT_ATOMS: atom_id res chain seq x y z
N MET A 1 -5.33 62.75 -37.97
CA MET A 1 -6.80 62.88 -38.06
C MET A 1 -7.40 61.47 -38.18
N ARG A 2 -8.41 61.14 -37.33
CA ARG A 2 -9.55 60.19 -37.45
C ARG A 2 -9.49 59.10 -38.56
N SER A 3 -9.92 57.83 -38.43
CA SER A 3 -10.73 57.06 -37.46
C SER A 3 -10.77 55.57 -37.92
N ILE A 4 -10.73 54.53 -37.06
CA ILE A 4 -11.86 53.70 -36.49
C ILE A 4 -12.29 52.44 -37.32
N ASN A 5 -12.20 51.26 -36.65
CA ASN A 5 -13.03 50.01 -36.68
C ASN A 5 -12.96 49.03 -37.88
N ASP A 6 -13.16 47.70 -37.79
CA ASP A 6 -13.31 46.66 -36.73
C ASP A 6 -13.50 45.26 -37.41
N ILE A 7 -13.32 44.17 -36.65
CA ILE A 7 -13.99 42.82 -36.72
C ILE A 7 -13.41 41.67 -37.62
N THR A 8 -12.77 40.72 -36.91
CA THR A 8 -12.73 39.21 -36.95
C THR A 8 -12.80 38.36 -38.23
N ALA A 9 -11.87 37.40 -38.34
CA ALA A 9 -12.08 35.95 -38.64
C ALA A 9 -10.73 35.21 -38.42
N PHE A 10 -10.54 34.43 -37.35
CA PHE A 10 -10.76 32.97 -37.25
C PHE A 10 -10.21 32.15 -38.44
N VAL A 11 -9.49 31.07 -38.11
CA VAL A 11 -8.86 30.03 -38.98
C VAL A 11 -7.39 30.30 -39.37
N LEU A 12 -6.46 29.85 -38.51
CA LEU A 12 -5.33 29.00 -38.92
C LEU A 12 -4.62 28.42 -37.68
N MET A 13 -5.20 27.38 -37.08
CA MET A 13 -4.52 26.52 -36.11
C MET A 13 -4.91 25.08 -36.43
N LEU A 14 -4.21 24.48 -37.40
CA LEU A 14 -4.13 23.03 -37.56
C LEU A 14 -3.03 22.74 -38.60
N ALA A 15 -1.81 22.53 -38.13
CA ALA A 15 -0.82 21.65 -38.74
C ALA A 15 0.52 21.84 -38.02
N LEU A 16 1.21 20.72 -37.82
CA LEU A 16 2.55 20.55 -37.22
C LEU A 16 2.56 20.28 -35.71
N MET A 17 1.77 19.28 -35.31
CA MET A 17 2.24 18.31 -34.31
C MET A 17 2.78 17.09 -35.08
N SER A 18 4.10 17.03 -35.21
CA SER A 18 4.80 15.80 -35.55
C SER A 18 6.13 15.82 -34.79
N GLY A 19 6.04 15.68 -33.47
CA GLY A 19 7.17 15.22 -32.66
C GLY A 19 7.29 13.72 -32.89
N ALA A 20 8.43 13.29 -33.43
CA ALA A 20 8.72 11.88 -33.66
C ALA A 20 8.62 11.12 -32.33
N SER A 21 7.54 10.35 -32.19
CA SER A 21 7.28 9.48 -31.04
C SER A 21 7.98 8.15 -31.32
N ILE A 22 8.96 7.80 -30.49
CA ILE A 22 9.46 6.42 -30.44
C ILE A 22 8.30 5.56 -29.95
N ALA A 23 8.00 4.48 -30.67
CA ALA A 23 6.86 3.62 -30.40
C ALA A 23 6.95 3.02 -29.00
N ALA A 24 5.90 3.19 -28.19
CA ALA A 24 5.66 2.29 -27.07
C ALA A 24 5.56 0.85 -27.62
N PRO A 25 6.10 -0.16 -26.92
CA PRO A 25 6.09 -1.53 -27.42
C PRO A 25 4.66 -2.02 -27.72
N ASN A 26 4.45 -2.60 -28.91
CA ASN A 26 3.22 -3.28 -29.29
C ASN A 26 3.33 -4.78 -28.96
N HIS A 27 3.44 -5.15 -27.69
CA HIS A 27 3.36 -6.56 -27.29
C HIS A 27 2.22 -6.77 -26.28
N THR A 28 1.39 -7.78 -26.49
CA THR A 28 0.48 -8.27 -25.44
C THR A 28 1.30 -9.06 -24.41
N PRO A 29 1.04 -8.88 -23.11
CA PRO A 29 1.71 -9.69 -22.09
C PRO A 29 1.17 -11.12 -22.09
N ALA A 30 2.01 -12.05 -21.62
CA ALA A 30 1.57 -13.35 -21.16
C ALA A 30 1.54 -13.37 -19.63
N ASP A 31 0.37 -13.63 -19.06
CA ASP A 31 0.18 -13.73 -17.62
C ASP A 31 0.77 -15.07 -17.11
N ALA A 32 1.77 -15.02 -16.23
CA ALA A 32 2.39 -16.23 -15.69
C ALA A 32 1.61 -16.86 -14.53
N GLY A 33 0.76 -16.07 -13.84
CA GLY A 33 -0.11 -16.52 -12.76
C GLY A 33 -1.20 -17.47 -13.26
N VAL A 34 -1.54 -17.39 -14.55
CA VAL A 34 -2.50 -18.30 -15.20
C VAL A 34 -1.86 -19.56 -15.83
N ILE A 35 -0.56 -19.83 -15.64
CA ILE A 35 0.08 -21.03 -16.25
C ILE A 35 -0.39 -22.33 -15.59
N ASN A 36 -0.83 -23.30 -16.42
CA ASN A 36 -1.14 -24.66 -15.97
C ASN A 36 -0.17 -25.68 -16.58
N LYS A 37 0.93 -25.98 -15.86
CA LYS A 37 2.00 -26.89 -16.29
C LYS A 37 1.53 -28.31 -16.60
N GLU A 38 0.61 -28.83 -15.79
CA GLU A 38 0.05 -30.18 -15.99
C GLU A 38 -0.77 -30.25 -17.28
N ARG A 39 -1.57 -29.21 -17.54
CA ARG A 39 -2.39 -29.11 -18.74
C ARG A 39 -1.55 -28.87 -20.00
N ILE A 40 -0.48 -28.07 -19.90
CA ILE A 40 0.51 -27.93 -20.97
C ILE A 40 1.09 -29.30 -21.33
N LEU A 41 1.56 -30.07 -20.35
CA LEU A 41 2.12 -31.39 -20.59
C LEU A 41 1.12 -32.35 -21.25
N TYR A 42 -0.13 -32.34 -20.77
CA TYR A 42 -1.20 -33.14 -21.37
C TYR A 42 -1.33 -32.85 -22.87
N TRP A 43 -1.40 -31.57 -23.26
CA TRP A 43 -1.58 -31.18 -24.66
C TRP A 43 -0.35 -31.43 -25.53
N LEU A 44 0.85 -31.28 -24.98
CA LEU A 44 2.10 -31.69 -25.65
C LEU A 44 2.07 -33.19 -26.00
N ILE A 45 1.55 -34.02 -25.09
CA ILE A 45 1.41 -35.47 -25.32
C ILE A 45 0.30 -35.77 -26.34
N GLU A 46 -0.87 -35.14 -26.19
CA GLU A 46 -2.03 -35.36 -27.08
C GLU A 46 -1.71 -34.97 -28.54
N ARG A 47 -0.89 -33.92 -28.75
CA ARG A 47 -0.40 -33.53 -30.09
C ARG A 47 0.78 -34.37 -30.60
N GLY A 48 1.33 -35.26 -29.78
CA GLY A 48 2.48 -36.09 -30.11
C GLY A 48 3.82 -35.35 -30.12
N GLU A 49 3.88 -34.15 -29.51
CA GLU A 49 5.11 -33.36 -29.35
C GLU A 49 6.02 -33.96 -28.26
N VAL A 50 5.42 -34.64 -27.28
CA VAL A 50 6.11 -35.40 -26.23
C VAL A 50 5.54 -36.81 -26.15
N SER A 51 6.40 -37.82 -26.05
CA SER A 51 5.95 -39.20 -25.85
C SER A 51 5.37 -39.39 -24.44
N VAL A 52 4.23 -40.11 -24.32
CA VAL A 52 3.66 -40.50 -23.02
C VAL A 52 4.64 -41.31 -22.16
N ASP A 53 5.52 -42.09 -22.81
CA ASP A 53 6.54 -42.94 -22.19
C ASP A 53 7.87 -42.19 -21.96
N ALA A 54 7.94 -40.89 -22.27
CA ALA A 54 9.13 -40.09 -22.01
C ALA A 54 9.46 -40.05 -20.50
N SER A 55 10.75 -40.00 -20.18
CA SER A 55 11.18 -39.78 -18.79
C SER A 55 10.68 -38.44 -18.26
N GLU A 56 10.41 -38.34 -16.95
CA GLU A 56 9.93 -37.11 -16.31
C GLU A 56 10.82 -35.89 -16.60
N SER A 57 12.14 -36.07 -16.71
CA SER A 57 13.05 -34.97 -17.09
C SER A 57 12.80 -34.40 -18.49
N VAL A 58 12.38 -35.25 -19.43
CA VAL A 58 12.05 -34.83 -20.81
C VAL A 58 10.70 -34.15 -20.83
N LYS A 59 9.71 -34.67 -20.09
CA LYS A 59 8.40 -34.05 -19.93
C LYS A 59 8.52 -32.65 -19.34
N GLN A 60 9.26 -32.51 -18.24
CA GLN A 60 9.51 -31.22 -17.62
C GLN A 60 10.21 -30.26 -18.60
N ALA A 61 11.29 -30.70 -19.27
CA ALA A 61 12.01 -29.86 -20.22
C ALA A 61 11.13 -29.35 -21.37
N ALA A 62 10.17 -30.18 -21.84
CA ALA A 62 9.24 -29.78 -22.88
C ALA A 62 8.21 -28.75 -22.41
N VAL A 63 7.69 -28.89 -21.17
CA VAL A 63 6.80 -27.88 -20.56
C VAL A 63 7.53 -26.54 -20.41
N GLU A 64 8.77 -26.54 -19.92
CA GLU A 64 9.54 -25.29 -19.81
C GLU A 64 9.81 -24.67 -21.18
N ALA A 65 10.22 -25.47 -22.16
CA ALA A 65 10.45 -24.98 -23.52
C ALA A 65 9.18 -24.39 -24.14
N TYR A 66 8.01 -24.88 -23.75
CA TYR A 66 6.73 -24.31 -24.15
C TYR A 66 6.49 -22.95 -23.49
N ILE A 67 6.66 -22.84 -22.17
CA ILE A 67 6.44 -21.60 -21.39
C ILE A 67 7.42 -20.49 -21.83
N HIS A 68 8.68 -20.83 -22.10
CA HIS A 68 9.71 -19.86 -22.49
C HIS A 68 9.47 -19.14 -23.82
N ARG A 69 8.46 -19.53 -24.60
CA ARG A 69 8.08 -18.83 -25.83
C ARG A 69 7.23 -17.58 -25.58
N ALA A 70 6.77 -17.37 -24.36
CA ALA A 70 5.90 -16.26 -24.02
C ALA A 70 6.68 -15.14 -23.33
N THR A 71 6.46 -13.90 -23.77
CA THR A 71 6.98 -12.71 -23.09
C THR A 71 6.17 -12.42 -21.83
N LEU A 72 6.73 -12.74 -20.66
CA LEU A 72 6.13 -12.43 -19.35
C LEU A 72 6.31 -10.97 -18.92
N ALA A 73 7.14 -10.21 -19.64
CA ALA A 73 7.41 -8.82 -19.30
C ALA A 73 6.14 -7.98 -19.41
N GLN A 74 5.70 -7.40 -18.30
CA GLN A 74 4.53 -6.54 -18.30
C GLN A 74 4.81 -5.21 -19.04
N PRO A 75 3.93 -4.79 -19.95
CA PRO A 75 4.06 -3.51 -20.64
C PRO A 75 3.89 -2.35 -19.66
N LYS A 76 4.50 -1.20 -19.98
CA LYS A 76 4.31 0.02 -19.19
C LYS A 76 2.81 0.39 -19.18
N ALA A 77 2.29 0.72 -18.00
CA ALA A 77 0.93 1.23 -17.87
C ALA A 77 0.71 2.45 -18.79
N PRO A 78 -0.45 2.56 -19.46
CA PRO A 78 -0.77 3.73 -20.28
C PRO A 78 -0.74 5.01 -19.46
N ARG A 79 -0.36 6.11 -20.12
CA ARG A 79 -0.18 7.44 -19.49
C ARG A 79 -1.39 7.87 -18.66
N ILE A 80 -2.59 7.65 -19.20
CA ILE A 80 -3.87 7.95 -18.55
C ILE A 80 -4.03 7.27 -17.18
N GLU A 81 -3.54 6.03 -17.02
CA GLU A 81 -3.58 5.32 -15.74
C GLU A 81 -2.55 5.87 -14.76
N VAL A 82 -1.34 6.16 -15.25
CA VAL A 82 -0.25 6.73 -14.43
C VAL A 82 -0.65 8.09 -13.87
N GLU A 83 -1.23 8.95 -14.70
CA GLU A 83 -1.74 10.27 -14.32
C GLU A 83 -2.84 10.16 -13.25
N ALA A 84 -3.81 9.26 -13.46
CA ALA A 84 -4.91 9.03 -12.54
C ALA A 84 -4.44 8.48 -11.19
N GLU A 85 -3.55 7.49 -11.19
CA GLU A 85 -2.99 6.91 -9.96
C GLU A 85 -2.15 7.94 -9.19
N HIS A 86 -1.36 8.76 -9.88
CA HIS A 86 -0.63 9.84 -9.23
C HIS A 86 -1.56 10.87 -8.58
N ALA A 87 -2.62 11.30 -9.28
CA ALA A 87 -3.64 12.20 -8.73
C ALA A 87 -4.30 11.61 -7.47
N ARG A 88 -4.66 10.32 -7.50
CA ARG A 88 -5.22 9.57 -6.37
C ARG A 88 -4.26 9.56 -5.17
N LEU A 89 -2.97 9.28 -5.39
CA LEU A 89 -1.97 9.24 -4.33
C LEU A 89 -1.74 10.61 -3.67
N GLN A 90 -1.77 11.70 -4.44
CA GLN A 90 -1.67 13.06 -3.91
C GLN A 90 -2.88 13.43 -3.03
N GLN A 91 -4.09 13.04 -3.46
CA GLN A 91 -5.31 13.23 -2.68
C GLN A 91 -5.28 12.39 -1.38
N SER A 92 -4.83 11.13 -1.47
CA SER A 92 -4.68 10.24 -0.31
C SER A 92 -3.70 10.80 0.73
N LYS A 93 -2.53 11.31 0.32
CA LYS A 93 -1.55 11.95 1.23
C LYS A 93 -2.16 13.11 2.03
N SER A 94 -2.96 13.94 1.36
CA SER A 94 -3.66 15.07 1.98
C SER A 94 -4.70 14.61 3.01
N SER A 95 -5.41 13.52 2.73
CA SER A 95 -6.40 12.93 3.65
C SER A 95 -5.77 12.21 4.85
N LYS A 96 -4.59 11.60 4.68
CA LYS A 96 -3.85 10.86 5.72
C LYS A 96 -3.31 11.75 6.83
N LEU A 97 -2.97 13.01 6.52
CA LEU A 97 -2.57 14.02 7.51
C LEU A 97 -3.68 14.36 8.53
N MET A 98 -4.94 14.00 8.25
CA MET A 98 -6.11 14.34 9.07
C MET A 98 -6.65 13.17 9.93
N ARG A 99 -6.09 11.95 9.84
CA ARG A 99 -6.60 10.77 10.56
C ARG A 99 -5.80 10.43 11.82
N SER A 100 -6.49 10.01 12.88
CA SER A 100 -5.84 9.56 14.12
C SER A 100 -5.26 8.13 13.96
N PRO A 101 -4.16 7.79 14.67
CA PRO A 101 -3.47 6.49 14.52
C PRO A 101 -4.29 5.25 14.94
N ALA A 102 -5.49 5.42 15.51
CA ALA A 102 -6.19 4.32 16.17
C ALA A 102 -6.80 3.29 15.19
N GLN A 103 -7.10 3.68 13.93
CA GLN A 103 -7.58 2.80 12.85
C GLN A 103 -7.25 3.43 11.48
N ARG A 104 -6.51 2.73 10.61
CA ARG A 104 -6.05 3.30 9.33
C ARG A 104 -7.09 3.18 8.22
N LEU A 105 -7.70 2.01 8.09
CA LEU A 105 -8.71 1.68 7.07
C LEU A 105 -9.85 0.90 7.74
N VAL A 106 -11.02 1.51 7.83
CA VAL A 106 -12.23 0.91 8.41
C VAL A 106 -13.23 0.67 7.30
N ALA A 107 -14.00 -0.41 7.45
CA ALA A 107 -15.14 -0.72 6.61
C ALA A 107 -16.16 0.44 6.58
N ASP A 108 -16.47 0.95 5.39
CA ASP A 108 -17.45 2.00 5.12
C ASP A 108 -18.79 1.36 4.77
N ALA A 109 -19.56 0.99 5.80
CA ALA A 109 -20.67 0.05 5.65
C ALA A 109 -21.79 0.48 4.70
N ASP A 110 -21.93 1.79 4.46
CA ASP A 110 -23.00 2.37 3.64
C ASP A 110 -22.55 2.65 2.19
N VAL A 111 -21.26 2.48 1.86
CA VAL A 111 -20.75 2.71 0.51
C VAL A 111 -20.78 1.40 -0.27
N THR A 112 -21.46 1.41 -1.41
CA THR A 112 -21.48 0.28 -2.34
C THR A 112 -21.06 0.72 -3.73
N LYS A 113 -20.34 -0.15 -4.44
CA LYS A 113 -19.98 0.02 -5.85
C LYS A 113 -20.65 -1.06 -6.69
N THR A 114 -21.27 -0.65 -7.78
CA THR A 114 -21.75 -1.58 -8.81
C THR A 114 -20.96 -1.31 -10.07
N VAL A 115 -20.40 -2.37 -10.65
CA VAL A 115 -19.71 -2.34 -11.93
C VAL A 115 -20.50 -3.19 -12.92
N LYS A 116 -20.44 -2.83 -14.21
CA LYS A 116 -21.14 -3.57 -15.26
C LYS A 116 -20.18 -4.00 -16.36
N VAL A 117 -20.00 -5.32 -16.49
CA VAL A 117 -19.08 -5.93 -17.45
C VAL A 117 -19.81 -6.33 -18.72
N LEU A 118 -19.28 -5.88 -19.86
CA LEU A 118 -19.63 -6.40 -21.17
C LEU A 118 -18.77 -7.64 -21.46
N ALA A 119 -19.36 -8.82 -21.32
CA ALA A 119 -18.72 -10.06 -21.74
C ALA A 119 -19.08 -10.41 -23.19
N VAL A 120 -18.08 -10.75 -24.02
CA VAL A 120 -18.28 -11.09 -25.44
C VAL A 120 -17.60 -12.42 -25.77
N LEU A 121 -18.38 -13.34 -26.34
CA LEU A 121 -17.91 -14.64 -26.83
C LEU A 121 -17.60 -14.53 -28.33
N ILE A 122 -16.41 -14.96 -28.74
CA ILE A 122 -15.97 -14.95 -30.14
C ILE A 122 -15.29 -16.25 -30.55
N ASP A 123 -15.69 -16.79 -31.70
CA ASP A 123 -15.08 -17.95 -32.33
C ASP A 123 -14.39 -17.61 -33.65
N PHE A 124 -13.73 -18.60 -34.23
CA PHE A 124 -12.97 -18.45 -35.47
C PHE A 124 -13.61 -19.29 -36.59
N PRO A 125 -13.42 -18.92 -37.87
CA PRO A 125 -13.89 -19.72 -38.99
C PRO A 125 -13.39 -21.18 -38.96
N ASN A 126 -12.14 -21.42 -38.52
CA ASN A 126 -11.55 -22.75 -38.39
C ASN A 126 -11.71 -23.42 -37.02
N LEU A 127 -12.19 -22.69 -36.01
CA LEU A 127 -12.37 -23.21 -34.65
C LEU A 127 -13.63 -22.63 -34.04
N LYS A 128 -14.78 -23.18 -34.44
CA LYS A 128 -16.09 -22.77 -33.93
C LYS A 128 -16.31 -23.24 -32.50
N TYR A 129 -17.02 -22.47 -31.69
CA TYR A 129 -17.30 -22.87 -30.29
C TYR A 129 -18.07 -24.18 -30.16
N ASN A 130 -18.94 -24.49 -31.13
CA ASN A 130 -19.72 -25.72 -31.19
C ASN A 130 -19.04 -26.83 -32.00
N ASN A 131 -17.84 -26.57 -32.50
CA ASN A 131 -16.98 -27.53 -33.18
C ASN A 131 -15.51 -27.34 -32.74
N ASN A 132 -15.30 -27.03 -31.45
CA ASN A 132 -13.96 -26.86 -30.86
C ASN A 132 -13.23 -28.22 -30.79
N GLY A 133 -14.01 -29.30 -30.73
CA GLY A 133 -13.58 -30.69 -30.69
C GLY A 133 -12.72 -31.05 -29.48
N LEU A 134 -13.00 -30.39 -28.34
CA LEU A 134 -12.64 -30.82 -27.00
C LEU A 134 -13.45 -32.06 -26.61
N LYS A 135 -12.87 -32.89 -25.75
CA LYS A 135 -13.45 -34.11 -25.20
C LYS A 135 -13.30 -34.13 -23.68
N THR A 136 -14.02 -35.05 -23.04
CA THR A 136 -13.87 -35.30 -21.61
C THR A 136 -12.43 -35.68 -21.28
N GLY A 137 -11.80 -34.95 -20.35
CA GLY A 137 -10.40 -35.14 -19.96
C GLY A 137 -9.45 -34.11 -20.56
N ASP A 138 -9.81 -33.46 -21.67
CA ASP A 138 -8.98 -32.46 -22.35
C ASP A 138 -8.76 -31.22 -21.49
N THR A 139 -9.73 -30.89 -20.63
CA THR A 139 -9.67 -29.88 -19.57
C THR A 139 -10.50 -30.35 -18.37
N GLU A 140 -10.16 -29.90 -17.17
CA GLU A 140 -10.97 -30.21 -15.98
C GLU A 140 -12.32 -29.49 -16.02
N MET A 141 -12.38 -28.30 -16.63
CA MET A 141 -13.58 -27.49 -16.87
C MET A 141 -14.28 -27.86 -18.18
N PHE A 142 -14.33 -29.16 -18.50
CA PHE A 142 -14.94 -29.64 -19.73
C PHE A 142 -16.48 -29.64 -19.63
N TYR A 143 -17.13 -29.05 -20.63
CA TYR A 143 -18.57 -29.13 -20.82
C TYR A 143 -18.92 -29.65 -22.21
N PRO A 144 -20.01 -30.44 -22.36
CA PRO A 144 -20.47 -30.88 -23.68
C PRO A 144 -20.83 -29.73 -24.64
N SER A 145 -21.19 -28.57 -24.10
CA SER A 145 -21.41 -27.33 -24.85
C SER A 145 -21.14 -26.12 -23.98
N TYR A 146 -20.76 -25.01 -24.63
CA TYR A 146 -20.45 -23.73 -24.00
C TYR A 146 -21.41 -22.64 -24.49
N PRO A 147 -22.72 -22.71 -24.15
CA PRO A 147 -23.69 -21.70 -24.57
C PRO A 147 -23.46 -20.39 -23.81
N VAL A 148 -24.04 -19.29 -24.31
CA VAL A 148 -24.04 -17.98 -23.61
C VAL A 148 -24.48 -18.08 -22.14
N ALA A 149 -25.49 -18.91 -21.88
CA ALA A 149 -26.00 -19.14 -20.53
C ALA A 149 -24.93 -19.69 -19.56
N HIS A 150 -23.99 -20.50 -20.05
CA HIS A 150 -22.89 -21.01 -19.22
C HIS A 150 -22.03 -19.87 -18.68
N TYR A 151 -21.56 -18.97 -19.54
CA TYR A 151 -20.74 -17.82 -19.14
C TYR A 151 -21.53 -16.79 -18.32
N LYS A 152 -22.83 -16.64 -18.60
CA LYS A 152 -23.70 -15.79 -17.80
C LYS A 152 -23.81 -16.30 -16.37
N ASP A 153 -23.94 -17.62 -16.19
CA ASP A 153 -23.95 -18.22 -14.86
C ASP A 153 -22.57 -18.13 -14.19
N LEU A 154 -21.50 -18.43 -14.93
CA LEU A 154 -20.10 -18.34 -14.46
C LEU A 154 -19.77 -16.94 -13.91
N LEU A 155 -20.15 -15.89 -14.62
CA LEU A 155 -19.79 -14.52 -14.25
C LEU A 155 -20.79 -13.88 -13.29
N PHE A 156 -22.10 -14.02 -13.55
CA PHE A 156 -23.10 -13.12 -12.97
C PHE A 156 -24.21 -13.82 -12.17
N SER A 157 -24.19 -15.15 -12.05
CA SER A 157 -25.20 -15.87 -11.24
C SER A 157 -25.12 -15.46 -9.78
N THR A 158 -26.26 -15.19 -9.15
CA THR A 158 -26.33 -14.94 -7.69
C THR A 158 -26.42 -16.23 -6.86
N SER A 159 -26.45 -17.39 -7.52
CA SER A 159 -26.68 -18.72 -6.91
C SER A 159 -25.64 -19.77 -7.28
N GLY A 160 -24.58 -19.36 -7.99
CA GLY A 160 -23.51 -20.21 -8.47
C GLY A 160 -23.74 -20.72 -9.89
N PHE A 161 -22.71 -21.37 -10.42
CA PHE A 161 -22.74 -22.02 -11.72
C PHE A 161 -22.44 -23.52 -11.57
N LYS A 162 -22.84 -24.31 -12.57
CA LYS A 162 -22.67 -25.76 -12.54
C LYS A 162 -21.28 -26.16 -12.98
N GLY A 163 -20.61 -26.94 -12.13
CA GLY A 163 -19.37 -27.62 -12.44
C GLY A 163 -19.56 -28.80 -13.40
N PRO A 164 -18.48 -29.28 -14.04
CA PRO A 164 -18.51 -30.38 -15.02
C PRO A 164 -19.11 -31.69 -14.50
N GLN A 165 -18.99 -31.96 -13.20
CA GLN A 165 -19.50 -33.19 -12.56
C GLN A 165 -20.79 -32.91 -11.76
N GLY A 166 -21.47 -31.80 -12.05
CA GLY A 166 -22.72 -31.40 -11.39
C GLY A 166 -22.54 -30.68 -10.05
N GLN A 167 -21.30 -30.38 -9.66
CA GLN A 167 -21.01 -29.51 -8.51
C GLN A 167 -21.65 -28.12 -8.71
N THR A 168 -21.77 -27.36 -7.63
CA THR A 168 -22.07 -25.93 -7.71
C THR A 168 -20.84 -25.17 -7.21
N PHE A 169 -20.32 -24.27 -8.04
CA PHE A 169 -19.21 -23.38 -7.70
C PHE A 169 -19.70 -21.93 -7.64
N ASP A 170 -18.97 -21.09 -6.91
CA ASP A 170 -19.27 -19.66 -6.83
C ASP A 170 -18.97 -18.98 -8.17
N SER A 171 -19.91 -18.13 -8.60
CA SER A 171 -19.71 -17.27 -9.77
C SER A 171 -18.74 -16.12 -9.47
N GLY A 172 -18.33 -15.37 -10.50
CA GLY A 172 -17.60 -14.10 -10.33
C GLY A 172 -18.35 -13.11 -9.42
N TYR A 173 -19.68 -13.00 -9.56
CA TYR A 173 -20.53 -12.18 -8.69
C TYR A 173 -20.43 -12.60 -7.23
N GLN A 174 -20.55 -13.90 -6.95
CA GLN A 174 -20.48 -14.40 -5.57
C GLN A 174 -19.09 -14.26 -4.97
N TYR A 175 -18.04 -14.49 -5.77
CA TYR A 175 -16.67 -14.27 -5.35
C TYR A 175 -16.49 -12.81 -4.89
N TYR A 176 -16.83 -11.83 -5.75
CA TYR A 176 -16.70 -10.41 -5.41
C TYR A 176 -17.59 -9.96 -4.25
N GLN A 177 -18.79 -10.54 -4.12
CA GLN A 177 -19.62 -10.34 -2.92
C GLN A 177 -18.95 -10.87 -1.65
N ALA A 178 -18.29 -12.03 -1.72
CA ALA A 178 -17.63 -12.65 -0.58
C ALA A 178 -16.39 -11.87 -0.13
N VAL A 179 -15.55 -11.39 -1.06
CA VAL A 179 -14.32 -10.64 -0.71
C VAL A 179 -14.56 -9.18 -0.34
N SER A 180 -15.67 -8.58 -0.79
CA SER A 180 -16.01 -7.18 -0.49
C SER A 180 -16.94 -7.00 0.71
N GLY A 181 -17.31 -8.09 1.41
CA GLY A 181 -18.30 -8.00 2.49
C GLY A 181 -19.68 -7.53 2.01
N LYS A 182 -20.03 -7.88 0.76
CA LYS A 182 -21.28 -7.55 0.05
C LYS A 182 -21.48 -6.07 -0.28
N THR A 183 -20.40 -5.32 -0.48
CA THR A 183 -20.47 -3.92 -0.93
C THR A 183 -20.06 -3.70 -2.38
N PHE A 184 -19.53 -4.72 -3.06
CA PHE A 184 -19.15 -4.63 -4.47
C PHE A 184 -19.98 -5.59 -5.33
N PHE A 185 -20.69 -5.05 -6.31
CA PHE A 185 -21.60 -5.78 -7.18
C PHE A 185 -21.00 -5.93 -8.58
N PHE A 186 -20.43 -7.10 -8.86
CA PHE A 186 -19.88 -7.48 -10.17
C PHE A 186 -21.01 -7.98 -11.09
N THR A 187 -21.58 -7.07 -11.89
CA THR A 187 -22.76 -7.36 -12.74
C THR A 187 -22.41 -7.28 -14.22
N GLY A 188 -23.32 -7.69 -15.10
CA GLY A 188 -23.09 -7.62 -16.54
C GLY A 188 -24.06 -8.45 -17.35
N ASP A 189 -23.77 -8.58 -18.64
CA ASP A 189 -24.42 -9.53 -19.55
C ASP A 189 -23.39 -10.10 -20.52
N VAL A 190 -23.75 -11.23 -21.14
CA VAL A 190 -22.87 -11.93 -22.10
C VAL A 190 -23.49 -11.86 -23.49
N LYS A 191 -22.70 -11.46 -24.49
CA LYS A 191 -23.04 -11.42 -25.92
C LYS A 191 -22.22 -12.43 -26.71
N GLY A 192 -22.69 -12.83 -27.89
CA GLY A 192 -22.00 -13.79 -28.77
C GLY A 192 -22.60 -15.19 -28.70
N TRP A 193 -22.08 -16.23 -29.35
CA TRP A 193 -20.83 -16.37 -30.11
C TRP A 193 -20.81 -15.64 -31.45
N TYR A 194 -20.00 -14.59 -31.52
CA TYR A 194 -19.63 -13.93 -32.78
C TYR A 194 -18.53 -14.72 -33.50
N THR A 195 -18.29 -14.37 -34.76
CA THR A 195 -17.24 -15.01 -35.56
C THR A 195 -16.24 -13.96 -36.04
N ALA A 196 -14.97 -14.19 -35.75
CA ALA A 196 -13.87 -13.38 -36.23
C ALA A 196 -13.74 -13.47 -37.76
N SER A 197 -13.19 -12.42 -38.37
CA SER A 197 -13.02 -12.35 -39.82
C SER A 197 -11.90 -13.27 -40.35
N GLN A 198 -10.90 -13.56 -39.50
CA GLN A 198 -9.77 -14.44 -39.80
C GLN A 198 -9.77 -15.71 -38.91
N ASN A 199 -8.92 -16.67 -39.27
CA ASN A 199 -8.69 -17.88 -38.47
C ASN A 199 -7.94 -17.57 -37.17
N ALA A 200 -8.02 -18.48 -36.19
CA ALA A 200 -7.43 -18.29 -34.86
C ALA A 200 -5.95 -17.90 -34.89
N GLU A 201 -5.17 -18.54 -35.77
CA GLU A 201 -3.72 -18.36 -35.89
C GLU A 201 -3.34 -16.97 -36.39
N TYR A 202 -4.23 -16.25 -37.08
CA TYR A 202 -3.97 -14.85 -37.45
C TYR A 202 -3.85 -13.95 -36.23
N TYR A 203 -4.64 -14.25 -35.18
CA TYR A 203 -4.71 -13.43 -33.97
C TYR A 203 -3.70 -13.87 -32.91
N GLY A 204 -3.61 -15.17 -32.65
CA GLY A 204 -2.84 -15.75 -31.55
C GLY A 204 -1.50 -16.38 -31.90
N ALA A 205 -1.05 -16.37 -33.16
CA ALA A 205 0.32 -16.84 -33.45
C ALA A 205 1.35 -15.86 -32.86
N ASN A 206 2.40 -16.39 -32.24
CA ASN A 206 3.47 -15.57 -31.67
C ASN A 206 4.25 -14.84 -32.78
N ASP A 207 4.35 -13.52 -32.67
CA ASP A 207 5.15 -12.70 -33.56
C ASP A 207 6.64 -13.00 -33.39
N ALA A 208 7.35 -13.25 -34.49
CA ALA A 208 8.74 -13.70 -34.46
C ALA A 208 9.75 -12.65 -33.94
N GLN A 209 9.31 -11.40 -33.73
CA GLN A 209 10.14 -10.31 -33.20
C GLN A 209 9.84 -10.02 -31.73
N THR A 210 8.61 -10.25 -31.28
CA THR A 210 8.17 -9.90 -29.91
C THR A 210 7.79 -11.09 -29.04
N ASP A 211 7.68 -12.31 -29.58
CA ASP A 211 7.27 -13.52 -28.86
C ASP A 211 5.94 -13.31 -28.08
N SER A 212 5.02 -12.56 -28.69
CA SER A 212 3.67 -12.23 -28.16
C SER A 212 2.62 -12.45 -29.24
N ASP A 213 1.34 -12.54 -28.85
CA ASP A 213 0.25 -12.72 -29.79
C ASP A 213 0.24 -11.62 -30.89
N ALA A 214 0.15 -12.03 -32.15
CA ALA A 214 0.35 -11.10 -33.28
C ALA A 214 -0.73 -10.01 -33.41
N ASN A 215 -2.02 -10.34 -33.29
CA ASN A 215 -3.12 -9.42 -33.66
C ASN A 215 -4.32 -9.43 -32.69
N VAL A 216 -4.12 -9.77 -31.41
CA VAL A 216 -5.24 -9.85 -30.45
C VAL A 216 -6.02 -8.54 -30.36
N THR A 217 -5.37 -7.37 -30.36
CA THR A 217 -6.11 -6.09 -30.32
C THR A 217 -7.05 -5.88 -31.51
N GLU A 218 -6.80 -6.51 -32.66
CA GLU A 218 -7.74 -6.52 -33.79
C GLU A 218 -8.95 -7.43 -33.51
N LEU A 219 -8.73 -8.61 -32.94
CA LEU A 219 -9.79 -9.51 -32.49
C LEU A 219 -10.73 -8.82 -31.50
N ILE A 220 -10.19 -8.09 -30.52
CA ILE A 220 -11.02 -7.37 -29.52
C ILE A 220 -11.87 -6.30 -30.21
N LYS A 221 -11.27 -5.50 -31.11
CA LYS A 221 -12.00 -4.47 -31.86
C LYS A 221 -13.13 -5.10 -32.69
N GLU A 222 -12.88 -6.22 -33.37
CA GLU A 222 -13.90 -6.95 -34.12
C GLU A 222 -15.01 -7.48 -33.22
N ALA A 223 -14.67 -8.19 -32.14
CA ALA A 223 -15.62 -8.81 -31.22
C ALA A 223 -16.55 -7.78 -30.59
N VAL A 224 -15.98 -6.70 -30.04
CA VAL A 224 -16.74 -5.65 -29.38
C VAL A 224 -17.57 -4.87 -30.38
N SER A 225 -17.04 -4.59 -31.59
CA SER A 225 -17.84 -3.89 -32.63
C SER A 225 -19.06 -4.71 -33.06
N GLN A 226 -18.92 -6.04 -33.18
CA GLN A 226 -20.06 -6.93 -33.47
C GLN A 226 -21.07 -6.94 -32.32
N ALA A 227 -20.61 -7.06 -31.07
CA ALA A 227 -21.47 -7.02 -29.90
C ALA A 227 -22.25 -5.70 -29.79
N VAL A 228 -21.57 -4.57 -29.98
CA VAL A 228 -22.16 -3.24 -29.90
C VAL A 228 -23.18 -3.01 -31.02
N ALA A 229 -22.96 -3.54 -32.21
CA ALA A 229 -23.92 -3.43 -33.33
C ALA A 229 -25.27 -4.10 -33.03
N ASP A 230 -25.30 -5.11 -32.16
CA ASP A 230 -26.52 -5.81 -31.73
C ASP A 230 -27.21 -5.16 -30.53
N MET A 231 -26.62 -4.12 -29.93
CA MET A 231 -27.17 -3.46 -28.74
C MET A 231 -28.08 -2.29 -29.10
N SER A 232 -29.10 -2.09 -28.27
CA SER A 232 -29.82 -0.81 -28.26
C SER A 232 -28.94 0.31 -27.69
N ALA A 233 -29.20 1.56 -28.08
CA ALA A 233 -28.47 2.71 -27.53
C ALA A 233 -28.58 2.80 -25.99
N ALA A 234 -29.73 2.42 -25.41
CA ALA A 234 -29.95 2.42 -23.96
C ALA A 234 -29.15 1.31 -23.25
N GLU A 235 -29.04 0.14 -23.88
CA GLU A 235 -28.21 -0.95 -23.38
C GLU A 235 -26.73 -0.58 -23.44
N LEU A 236 -26.25 -0.07 -24.57
CA LEU A 236 -24.86 0.35 -24.72
C LEU A 236 -24.48 1.46 -23.72
N ALA A 237 -25.37 2.43 -23.50
CA ALA A 237 -25.16 3.49 -22.52
C ALA A 237 -25.05 2.99 -21.07
N SER A 238 -25.49 1.76 -20.77
CA SER A 238 -25.39 1.19 -19.43
C SER A 238 -24.04 0.56 -19.10
N TYR A 239 -23.13 0.48 -20.06
CA TYR A 239 -21.75 -0.02 -19.90
C TYR A 239 -20.70 1.11 -19.92
N ASP A 240 -21.13 2.36 -19.80
CA ASP A 240 -20.27 3.54 -19.69
C ASP A 240 -20.93 4.43 -18.63
N VAL A 241 -20.54 4.21 -17.38
CA VAL A 241 -21.06 4.91 -16.19
C VAL A 241 -19.94 5.30 -15.22
N GLU A 242 -18.69 4.92 -15.51
CA GLU A 242 -17.53 5.18 -14.68
C GLU A 242 -16.53 6.07 -15.44
N ASP A 243 -15.88 6.98 -14.71
CA ASP A 243 -14.72 7.74 -15.19
C ASP A 243 -13.54 7.41 -14.26
N PRO A 244 -12.97 6.19 -14.36
CA PRO A 244 -11.95 5.73 -13.43
C PRO A 244 -10.65 6.57 -13.49
N TYR A 245 -10.52 7.43 -14.50
CA TYR A 245 -9.35 8.26 -14.74
C TYR A 245 -9.61 9.76 -14.56
N ASP A 246 -10.81 10.16 -14.14
CA ASP A 246 -11.24 11.56 -14.00
C ASP A 246 -10.86 12.40 -15.24
N LEU A 247 -11.25 11.97 -16.45
CA LEU A 247 -10.79 12.55 -17.71
C LEU A 247 -11.07 14.06 -17.82
N ASN A 248 -12.07 14.54 -17.09
CA ASN A 248 -12.50 15.93 -17.06
C ASN A 248 -12.01 16.71 -15.81
N ASN A 249 -11.31 16.05 -14.88
CA ASN A 249 -10.75 16.61 -13.64
C ASN A 249 -11.77 17.28 -12.72
N ASN A 250 -12.98 16.73 -12.61
CA ASN A 250 -14.02 17.22 -11.71
C ASN A 250 -14.11 16.42 -10.39
N GLY A 251 -13.37 15.31 -10.27
CA GLY A 251 -13.32 14.44 -9.10
C GLY A 251 -14.50 13.48 -8.93
N ASN A 252 -15.39 13.39 -9.92
CA ASN A 252 -16.51 12.45 -9.97
C ASN A 252 -16.13 11.24 -10.81
N LEU A 253 -15.87 10.10 -10.16
CA LEU A 253 -15.49 8.86 -10.85
C LEU A 253 -16.71 7.99 -11.24
N ASP A 254 -17.91 8.39 -10.84
CA ASP A 254 -19.17 7.68 -11.10
C ASP A 254 -20.01 8.45 -12.14
N GLU A 255 -19.40 8.76 -13.29
CA GLU A 255 -20.06 9.35 -14.46
C GLU A 255 -19.47 8.82 -15.77
N PRO A 256 -20.22 8.88 -16.89
CA PRO A 256 -19.73 8.39 -18.18
C PRO A 256 -18.59 9.25 -18.75
N ASP A 257 -17.58 8.61 -19.31
CA ASP A 257 -16.43 9.24 -19.96
C ASP A 257 -16.39 9.02 -21.50
N GLY A 258 -17.32 8.21 -22.02
CA GLY A 258 -17.40 7.84 -23.43
C GLY A 258 -16.71 6.52 -23.77
N ILE A 259 -16.13 5.82 -22.80
CA ILE A 259 -15.43 4.54 -22.92
C ILE A 259 -16.30 3.45 -22.28
N ILE A 260 -16.31 2.24 -22.86
CA ILE A 260 -16.96 1.10 -22.21
C ILE A 260 -16.13 0.73 -20.97
N ASP A 261 -16.75 0.76 -19.79
CA ASP A 261 -16.10 0.66 -18.48
C ASP A 261 -15.26 -0.63 -18.35
N HIS A 262 -15.88 -1.77 -18.66
CA HIS A 262 -15.32 -3.10 -18.43
C HIS A 262 -15.65 -4.06 -19.58
N VAL A 263 -14.62 -4.63 -20.22
CA VAL A 263 -14.77 -5.58 -21.34
C VAL A 263 -14.02 -6.88 -21.06
N MET A 264 -14.73 -7.99 -21.18
CA MET A 264 -14.19 -9.34 -21.00
C MET A 264 -14.49 -10.22 -22.22
N ILE A 265 -13.46 -10.75 -22.86
CA ILE A 265 -13.58 -11.54 -24.09
C ILE A 265 -13.34 -13.02 -23.77
N PHE A 266 -14.14 -13.90 -24.37
CA PHE A 266 -13.89 -15.34 -24.36
C PHE A 266 -13.67 -15.83 -25.79
N HIS A 267 -12.55 -16.50 -26.05
CA HIS A 267 -12.27 -17.12 -27.35
C HIS A 267 -12.55 -18.63 -27.32
N SER A 268 -12.80 -19.23 -28.48
CA SER A 268 -13.22 -20.64 -28.61
C SER A 268 -12.11 -21.70 -28.46
N SER A 269 -10.89 -21.30 -28.11
CA SER A 269 -9.75 -22.22 -27.91
C SER A 269 -9.43 -22.40 -26.43
N ILE A 270 -8.66 -23.45 -26.12
CA ILE A 270 -7.87 -23.50 -24.89
C ILE A 270 -6.79 -22.43 -24.99
N GLY A 271 -6.48 -21.76 -23.89
CA GLY A 271 -5.48 -20.69 -23.84
C GLY A 271 -4.06 -21.25 -23.97
N GLU A 272 -3.13 -20.46 -24.50
CA GLU A 272 -1.73 -20.89 -24.64
C GLU A 272 -1.14 -21.27 -23.27
N GLU A 273 -1.51 -20.57 -22.19
CA GLU A 273 -1.09 -20.79 -20.80
C GLU A 273 -1.43 -22.20 -20.26
N ALA A 274 -2.39 -22.86 -20.90
CA ALA A 274 -2.82 -24.23 -20.60
C ALA A 274 -2.42 -25.22 -21.70
N GLY A 275 -1.54 -24.84 -22.62
CA GLY A 275 -1.05 -25.70 -23.71
C GLY A 275 -1.75 -25.49 -25.05
N GLY A 276 -2.68 -24.52 -25.16
CA GLY A 276 -3.24 -24.04 -26.42
C GLY A 276 -4.14 -25.02 -27.17
N GLY A 277 -4.49 -26.17 -26.57
CA GLY A 277 -5.39 -27.13 -27.18
C GLY A 277 -4.89 -27.64 -28.52
N LYS A 278 -5.73 -27.56 -29.55
CA LYS A 278 -5.35 -27.94 -30.92
C LYS A 278 -4.47 -26.91 -31.62
N LEU A 279 -4.45 -25.67 -31.15
CA LEU A 279 -3.68 -24.59 -31.75
C LEU A 279 -2.23 -24.58 -31.25
N GLY A 280 -1.97 -25.15 -30.07
CA GLY A 280 -0.66 -25.10 -29.42
C GLY A 280 -0.21 -23.65 -29.24
N ALA A 281 0.99 -23.33 -29.71
CA ALA A 281 1.57 -21.99 -29.66
C ALA A 281 0.88 -20.93 -30.55
N ASN A 282 -0.20 -21.29 -31.26
CA ASN A 282 -1.03 -20.32 -31.99
C ASN A 282 -2.34 -19.98 -31.25
N ALA A 283 -2.53 -20.52 -30.05
CA ALA A 283 -3.61 -20.11 -29.18
C ALA A 283 -3.28 -18.74 -28.58
N ILE A 284 -4.31 -17.97 -28.25
CA ILE A 284 -4.15 -16.73 -27.50
C ILE A 284 -3.81 -17.07 -26.06
N TRP A 285 -2.85 -16.35 -25.48
CA TRP A 285 -2.55 -16.41 -24.05
C TRP A 285 -3.49 -15.46 -23.28
N SER A 286 -4.08 -15.90 -22.17
CA SER A 286 -4.97 -15.05 -21.35
C SER A 286 -4.26 -13.82 -20.79
N HIS A 287 -4.87 -12.64 -20.91
CA HIS A 287 -4.27 -11.42 -20.39
C HIS A 287 -5.27 -10.25 -20.27
N ARG A 288 -4.86 -9.22 -19.52
CA ARG A 288 -5.36 -7.85 -19.62
C ARG A 288 -4.47 -6.99 -20.51
N TYR A 289 -5.08 -6.20 -21.40
CA TYR A 289 -4.35 -5.16 -22.11
C TYR A 289 -5.24 -4.01 -22.59
N PHE A 290 -4.69 -3.11 -23.42
CA PHE A 290 -5.38 -1.93 -23.93
C PHE A 290 -5.39 -1.90 -25.45
N VAL A 291 -6.51 -1.46 -26.02
CA VAL A 291 -6.57 -1.06 -27.43
C VAL A 291 -6.19 0.41 -27.57
N ASP A 292 -5.27 0.70 -28.49
CA ASP A 292 -4.85 2.05 -28.88
C ASP A 292 -4.55 3.02 -27.70
N GLN A 293 -3.39 2.82 -27.08
CA GLN A 293 -2.90 3.65 -25.96
C GLN A 293 -2.62 5.12 -26.35
N ARG A 294 -2.64 5.47 -27.65
CA ARG A 294 -2.30 6.83 -28.12
C ARG A 294 -3.51 7.76 -28.16
N THR A 295 -4.73 7.23 -28.32
CA THR A 295 -5.95 8.03 -28.58
C THR A 295 -6.99 7.97 -27.46
N ARG A 296 -6.60 7.47 -26.28
CA ARG A 296 -7.52 7.15 -25.16
C ARG A 296 -8.63 6.20 -25.64
N GLY A 297 -8.22 5.14 -26.34
CA GLY A 297 -9.12 4.09 -26.82
C GLY A 297 -9.60 4.21 -28.27
N TYR A 298 -9.98 3.06 -28.83
CA TYR A 298 -10.51 2.87 -30.17
C TYR A 298 -11.96 3.35 -30.29
N ALA A 299 -12.25 4.23 -31.24
CA ALA A 299 -13.61 4.64 -31.56
C ALA A 299 -14.37 3.50 -32.27
N ILE A 300 -15.43 3.00 -31.64
CA ILE A 300 -16.20 1.87 -32.16
C ILE A 300 -17.04 2.35 -33.37
N PRO A 301 -16.95 1.69 -34.54
CA PRO A 301 -17.70 2.11 -35.72
C PRO A 301 -19.20 2.20 -35.48
N ASN A 302 -19.83 3.26 -35.98
CA ASN A 302 -21.26 3.54 -35.83
C ASN A 302 -21.75 3.67 -34.37
N SER A 303 -20.84 3.95 -33.43
CA SER A 303 -21.13 4.13 -32.02
C SER A 303 -20.60 5.48 -31.51
N THR A 304 -21.17 5.97 -30.42
CA THR A 304 -20.62 7.11 -29.68
C THR A 304 -19.61 6.70 -28.62
N LYS A 305 -19.39 5.39 -28.43
CA LYS A 305 -18.52 4.81 -27.40
C LYS A 305 -17.15 4.42 -27.96
N LYS A 306 -16.18 4.36 -27.06
CA LYS A 306 -14.84 3.85 -27.31
C LYS A 306 -14.60 2.54 -26.55
N LEU A 307 -13.66 1.76 -27.05
CA LEU A 307 -13.06 0.63 -26.35
C LEU A 307 -11.65 1.05 -25.90
N PHE A 308 -11.27 0.74 -24.66
CA PHE A 308 -9.92 1.05 -24.17
C PHE A 308 -9.27 -0.18 -23.52
N GLY A 309 -9.63 -0.53 -22.29
CA GLY A 309 -9.16 -1.76 -21.63
C GLY A 309 -9.93 -2.99 -22.09
N TYR A 310 -9.29 -4.15 -22.02
CA TYR A 310 -9.96 -5.44 -22.15
C TYR A 310 -9.23 -6.53 -21.36
N THR A 311 -9.96 -7.59 -21.03
CA THR A 311 -9.42 -8.88 -20.62
C THR A 311 -9.82 -9.95 -21.64
N ILE A 312 -8.99 -10.97 -21.85
CA ILE A 312 -9.30 -12.09 -22.78
C ILE A 312 -8.97 -13.42 -22.12
N GLN A 313 -9.90 -14.38 -22.23
CA GLN A 313 -9.88 -15.69 -21.55
C GLN A 313 -10.25 -16.82 -22.52
N PRO A 314 -9.86 -18.08 -22.27
CA PRO A 314 -10.21 -19.21 -23.11
C PRO A 314 -11.62 -19.75 -22.85
N ILE A 315 -12.02 -20.69 -23.71
CA ILE A 315 -13.35 -21.31 -23.69
C ILE A 315 -13.65 -22.03 -22.36
N ASP A 316 -12.61 -22.54 -21.68
CA ASP A 316 -12.71 -23.35 -20.47
C ASP A 316 -12.32 -22.60 -19.18
N ALA A 317 -12.29 -21.27 -19.22
CA ALA A 317 -11.98 -20.44 -18.06
C ALA A 317 -12.90 -20.73 -16.86
N GLY A 318 -12.30 -20.86 -15.67
CA GLY A 318 -13.00 -20.96 -14.39
C GLY A 318 -13.19 -19.60 -13.72
N THR A 319 -13.87 -19.58 -12.56
CA THR A 319 -14.10 -18.35 -11.78
C THR A 319 -12.79 -17.64 -11.43
N GLY A 320 -11.74 -18.39 -11.11
CA GLY A 320 -10.46 -17.83 -10.71
C GLY A 320 -9.78 -17.00 -11.78
N VAL A 321 -9.67 -17.51 -13.01
CA VAL A 321 -9.12 -16.76 -14.16
C VAL A 321 -9.94 -15.49 -14.42
N CYS A 322 -11.26 -15.61 -14.50
CA CYS A 322 -12.14 -14.45 -14.72
C CYS A 322 -12.02 -13.38 -13.62
N THR A 323 -11.88 -13.79 -12.36
CA THR A 323 -11.83 -12.86 -11.22
C THR A 323 -10.44 -12.26 -11.03
N HIS A 324 -9.37 -12.99 -11.35
CA HIS A 324 -7.99 -12.50 -11.40
C HIS A 324 -7.85 -11.36 -12.41
N GLU A 325 -8.28 -11.61 -13.64
CA GLU A 325 -8.17 -10.67 -14.75
C GLU A 325 -9.03 -9.43 -14.53
N PHE A 326 -10.22 -9.61 -13.96
CA PHE A 326 -11.01 -8.47 -13.51
C PHE A 326 -10.34 -7.73 -12.34
N GLY A 327 -9.55 -8.40 -11.51
CA GLY A 327 -8.74 -7.76 -10.47
C GLY A 327 -7.75 -6.73 -11.04
N HIS A 328 -7.14 -7.02 -12.19
CA HIS A 328 -6.32 -6.04 -12.90
C HIS A 328 -7.13 -4.85 -13.43
N ASP A 329 -8.36 -5.09 -13.88
CA ASP A 329 -9.28 -4.03 -14.31
C ASP A 329 -9.66 -3.10 -13.15
N LEU A 330 -9.65 -3.63 -11.91
CA LEU A 330 -9.78 -2.84 -10.69
C LEU A 330 -8.50 -2.08 -10.30
N GLY A 331 -7.38 -2.32 -10.98
CA GLY A 331 -6.08 -1.67 -10.78
C GLY A 331 -5.09 -2.44 -9.90
N LEU A 332 -5.31 -3.74 -9.67
CA LEU A 332 -4.36 -4.57 -8.93
C LEU A 332 -3.22 -5.06 -9.83
N PRO A 333 -1.96 -5.08 -9.34
CA PRO A 333 -0.84 -5.65 -10.07
C PRO A 333 -0.83 -7.18 -9.95
N ASP A 334 -0.03 -7.82 -10.80
CA ASP A 334 0.43 -9.18 -10.57
C ASP A 334 1.29 -9.28 -9.32
N GLU A 335 1.08 -10.33 -8.53
CA GLU A 335 1.84 -10.63 -7.31
C GLU A 335 2.74 -11.87 -7.48
N TYR A 336 2.76 -12.49 -8.67
CA TYR A 336 3.75 -13.50 -9.06
C TYR A 336 5.00 -12.85 -9.70
N ASP A 337 6.05 -13.65 -9.95
CA ASP A 337 7.24 -13.17 -10.67
C ASP A 337 6.94 -13.12 -12.18
N THR A 338 6.93 -11.92 -12.76
CA THR A 338 6.65 -11.63 -14.17
C THR A 338 7.92 -11.57 -15.03
N SER A 339 9.11 -11.78 -14.44
CA SER A 339 10.36 -11.70 -15.19
C SER A 339 10.70 -13.00 -15.93
N SER A 340 11.59 -12.92 -16.91
CA SER A 340 12.14 -14.10 -17.59
C SER A 340 13.00 -14.91 -16.61
N ASN A 341 12.41 -15.92 -15.98
CA ASN A 341 13.05 -16.71 -14.93
C ASN A 341 13.54 -18.06 -15.46
N THR A 342 14.85 -18.32 -15.38
CA THR A 342 15.48 -19.60 -15.77
C THR A 342 15.58 -20.60 -14.61
N ASN A 343 15.45 -20.14 -13.36
CA ASN A 343 15.61 -20.93 -12.14
C ASN A 343 14.29 -21.51 -11.60
N LYS A 344 13.14 -21.07 -12.16
CA LYS A 344 11.80 -21.67 -11.96
C LYS A 344 11.13 -21.43 -10.60
N ASP A 345 11.74 -20.60 -9.75
CA ASP A 345 11.19 -20.23 -8.44
C ASP A 345 10.20 -19.06 -8.57
N GLY A 346 8.99 -19.20 -8.00
CA GLY A 346 7.98 -18.14 -7.98
C GLY A 346 8.25 -17.08 -6.91
N SER A 347 7.47 -16.01 -6.90
CA SER A 347 7.46 -15.06 -5.79
C SER A 347 6.91 -15.72 -4.51
N PRO A 348 7.27 -15.26 -3.31
CA PRO A 348 6.75 -15.78 -2.05
C PRO A 348 5.34 -15.25 -1.80
N VAL A 349 4.40 -15.58 -2.69
CA VAL A 349 2.96 -15.30 -2.56
C VAL A 349 2.16 -16.57 -2.85
N GLY A 350 2.47 -17.26 -3.95
CA GLY A 350 1.86 -18.53 -4.33
C GLY A 350 0.34 -18.51 -4.32
N LEU A 351 -0.29 -19.56 -3.79
CA LEU A 351 -1.75 -19.66 -3.77
C LEU A 351 -2.40 -18.78 -2.70
N TRP A 352 -1.63 -18.03 -1.90
CA TRP A 352 -2.22 -17.19 -0.86
C TRP A 352 -2.99 -15.98 -1.39
N SER A 353 -2.79 -15.58 -2.65
CA SER A 353 -3.49 -14.44 -3.24
C SER A 353 -4.10 -14.78 -4.59
N LEU A 354 -5.31 -14.27 -4.82
CA LEU A 354 -5.93 -14.28 -6.15
C LEU A 354 -4.99 -13.71 -7.22
N MET A 355 -4.26 -12.63 -6.92
CA MET A 355 -3.36 -11.95 -7.87
C MET A 355 -2.01 -12.67 -8.06
N SER A 356 -1.89 -13.90 -7.54
CA SER A 356 -0.77 -14.81 -7.76
C SER A 356 -1.32 -16.16 -8.23
N GLY A 357 -0.81 -17.29 -7.73
CA GLY A 357 -1.31 -18.63 -8.07
C GLY A 357 -2.71 -18.96 -7.51
N GLY A 358 -3.26 -18.10 -6.64
CA GLY A 358 -4.55 -18.33 -5.98
C GLY A 358 -5.75 -18.37 -6.94
N SER A 359 -5.59 -17.84 -8.16
CA SER A 359 -6.55 -17.96 -9.26
C SER A 359 -6.75 -19.41 -9.71
N TRP A 360 -5.82 -20.33 -9.42
CA TRP A 360 -5.92 -21.76 -9.76
C TRP A 360 -6.35 -22.65 -8.60
N ALA A 361 -6.61 -22.11 -7.41
CA ALA A 361 -7.01 -22.91 -6.26
C ALA A 361 -8.33 -23.68 -6.50
N GLY A 362 -8.44 -24.84 -5.87
CA GLY A 362 -9.66 -25.67 -5.88
C GLY A 362 -9.44 -27.14 -6.21
N SER A 363 -10.50 -27.93 -6.00
CA SER A 363 -10.53 -29.34 -6.41
C SER A 363 -10.63 -29.56 -7.92
N ILE A 364 -11.15 -28.56 -8.61
CA ILE A 364 -10.96 -28.34 -10.04
C ILE A 364 -10.16 -27.06 -10.13
N ALA A 365 -9.03 -27.09 -10.83
CA ALA A 365 -8.13 -25.95 -10.89
C ALA A 365 -8.87 -24.70 -11.39
N GLY A 366 -8.81 -23.63 -10.59
CA GLY A 366 -9.44 -22.34 -10.85
C GLY A 366 -10.95 -22.25 -10.65
N ALA A 367 -11.59 -23.30 -10.12
CA ALA A 367 -13.01 -23.27 -9.78
C ALA A 367 -13.28 -22.70 -8.36
N GLN A 368 -12.28 -22.64 -7.48
CA GLN A 368 -12.41 -22.18 -6.10
C GLN A 368 -11.24 -21.28 -5.70
N PRO A 369 -11.09 -20.11 -6.37
CA PRO A 369 -9.95 -19.22 -6.16
C PRO A 369 -9.87 -18.73 -4.71
N SER A 370 -8.64 -18.52 -4.22
CA SER A 370 -8.40 -17.97 -2.88
C SER A 370 -8.78 -16.50 -2.77
N GLY A 371 -8.84 -15.96 -1.55
CA GLY A 371 -8.98 -14.51 -1.34
C GLY A 371 -7.78 -13.69 -1.82
N PHE A 372 -7.94 -12.36 -1.79
CA PHE A 372 -6.90 -11.38 -2.09
C PHE A 372 -5.83 -11.27 -0.99
N SER A 373 -4.59 -10.92 -1.38
CA SER A 373 -3.51 -10.51 -0.47
C SER A 373 -3.91 -9.32 0.42
N PRO A 374 -3.23 -9.10 1.55
CA PRO A 374 -3.47 -7.92 2.38
C PRO A 374 -3.16 -6.59 1.68
N TYR A 375 -2.25 -6.57 0.68
CA TYR A 375 -1.97 -5.41 -0.16
C TYR A 375 -3.18 -5.08 -1.04
N ALA A 376 -3.66 -6.05 -1.83
CA ALA A 376 -4.79 -5.89 -2.73
C ALA A 376 -6.05 -5.43 -1.98
N ARG A 377 -6.31 -6.01 -0.80
CA ARG A 377 -7.44 -5.59 0.07
C ARG A 377 -7.30 -4.15 0.56
N SER A 378 -6.09 -3.72 0.90
CA SER A 378 -5.82 -2.33 1.29
C SER A 378 -6.08 -1.36 0.14
N TYR A 379 -5.61 -1.71 -1.06
CA TYR A 379 -5.81 -0.93 -2.28
C TYR A 379 -7.31 -0.80 -2.61
N LEU A 380 -8.04 -1.91 -2.65
CA LEU A 380 -9.47 -1.92 -2.96
C LEU A 380 -10.31 -1.17 -1.91
N GLN A 381 -9.98 -1.29 -0.60
CA GLN A 381 -10.63 -0.51 0.44
C GLN A 381 -10.38 1.00 0.27
N GLU A 382 -9.17 1.40 -0.14
CA GLU A 382 -8.85 2.80 -0.36
C GLU A 382 -9.55 3.36 -1.61
N LYS A 383 -9.59 2.58 -2.70
CA LYS A 383 -10.15 2.98 -3.99
C LYS A 383 -11.68 2.94 -4.01
N TYR A 384 -12.28 1.80 -3.66
CA TYR A 384 -13.72 1.56 -3.80
C TYR A 384 -14.51 1.71 -2.50
N LYS A 385 -13.84 1.95 -1.36
CA LYS A 385 -14.47 1.98 -0.03
C LYS A 385 -15.24 0.68 0.24
N GLY A 386 -16.31 0.71 1.02
CA GLY A 386 -17.10 -0.49 1.33
C GLY A 386 -16.43 -1.36 2.39
N LYS A 387 -16.55 -2.69 2.30
CA LYS A 387 -16.12 -3.63 3.36
C LYS A 387 -15.10 -4.67 2.89
N TRP A 388 -14.09 -4.28 2.11
CA TRP A 388 -13.00 -5.19 1.72
C TRP A 388 -12.07 -5.54 2.88
N LEU A 389 -11.93 -4.60 3.81
CA LEU A 389 -10.91 -4.64 4.86
C LEU A 389 -11.38 -3.92 6.13
N ASN A 390 -11.02 -4.47 7.28
CA ASN A 390 -11.07 -3.79 8.56
C ASN A 390 -9.69 -3.90 9.23
N GLU A 391 -8.86 -2.89 8.99
CA GLU A 391 -7.45 -2.88 9.38
C GLU A 391 -7.23 -2.08 10.67
N ARG A 392 -6.49 -2.69 11.60
CA ARG A 392 -5.95 -2.01 12.77
C ARG A 392 -4.45 -1.74 12.58
N GLU A 393 -4.06 -0.47 12.55
CA GLU A 393 -2.64 -0.10 12.54
C GLU A 393 -2.08 -0.09 13.97
N ILE A 394 -0.90 -0.66 14.15
CA ILE A 394 -0.13 -0.66 15.40
C ILE A 394 1.25 -0.11 15.08
N THR A 395 1.59 1.07 15.63
CA THR A 395 2.92 1.64 15.39
C THR A 395 3.99 0.82 16.09
N LEU A 396 5.13 0.60 15.45
CA LEU A 396 6.23 -0.19 16.01
C LEU A 396 6.69 0.32 17.40
N ALA A 397 6.67 1.64 17.61
CA ALA A 397 7.02 2.29 18.87
C ALA A 397 6.00 2.08 20.00
N SER A 398 4.74 1.77 19.67
CA SER A 398 3.69 1.49 20.66
C SER A 398 3.72 0.05 21.19
N ILE A 399 4.44 -0.85 20.53
CA ILE A 399 4.55 -2.26 20.93
C ILE A 399 5.48 -2.36 22.14
N PRO A 400 5.01 -2.75 23.33
CA PRO A 400 5.84 -2.82 24.52
C PRO A 400 6.81 -4.01 24.46
N LYS A 401 7.94 -3.88 25.17
CA LYS A 401 8.86 -5.00 25.41
C LYS A 401 8.21 -6.17 26.16
N SER A 402 7.22 -5.91 27.01
CA SER A 402 6.45 -6.94 27.73
C SER A 402 5.47 -7.72 26.84
N GLY A 403 5.25 -7.26 25.62
CA GLY A 403 4.25 -7.80 24.72
C GLY A 403 2.86 -7.16 24.90
N MET A 404 2.10 -7.13 23.81
CA MET A 404 0.68 -6.76 23.77
C MET A 404 -0.10 -7.82 23.01
N GLU A 405 -1.28 -8.19 23.52
CA GLU A 405 -2.12 -9.22 22.90
C GLU A 405 -3.21 -8.59 22.03
N LEU A 406 -3.45 -9.20 20.88
CA LEU A 406 -4.39 -8.74 19.87
C LEU A 406 -5.21 -9.93 19.38
N THR A 407 -6.53 -9.76 19.32
CA THR A 407 -7.42 -10.71 18.65
C THR A 407 -7.49 -10.39 17.16
N LEU A 408 -7.32 -11.42 16.34
CA LEU A 408 -7.40 -11.37 14.89
C LEU A 408 -8.52 -12.30 14.40
N ASN A 409 -9.30 -11.84 13.43
CA ASN A 409 -10.32 -12.65 12.76
C ASN A 409 -9.84 -13.04 11.37
N GLU A 410 -10.35 -14.16 10.86
CA GLU A 410 -10.02 -14.64 9.51
C GLU A 410 -10.29 -13.57 8.44
N ALA A 411 -9.52 -13.61 7.35
CA ALA A 411 -9.58 -12.62 6.27
C ALA A 411 -10.98 -12.44 5.69
N VAL A 412 -11.78 -13.51 5.62
CA VAL A 412 -13.16 -13.53 5.10
C VAL A 412 -14.20 -12.93 6.07
N ASN A 413 -13.82 -12.57 7.30
CA ASN A 413 -14.71 -11.93 8.26
C ASN A 413 -14.71 -10.41 8.09
N HIS A 414 -15.82 -9.85 7.59
CA HIS A 414 -15.96 -8.42 7.32
C HIS A 414 -16.62 -7.60 8.44
N GLN A 415 -16.82 -8.20 9.62
CA GLN A 415 -17.52 -7.55 10.75
C GLN A 415 -16.57 -7.13 11.88
N ALA A 416 -15.33 -7.61 11.86
CA ALA A 416 -14.34 -7.37 12.91
C ALA A 416 -12.95 -7.14 12.28
N VAL A 417 -11.96 -6.78 13.12
CA VAL A 417 -10.57 -6.60 12.66
C VAL A 417 -10.07 -7.90 12.04
N ASN A 418 -9.72 -7.84 10.76
CA ASN A 418 -9.30 -8.98 9.94
C ASN A 418 -7.94 -8.75 9.26
N GLN A 419 -7.23 -7.70 9.68
CA GLN A 419 -5.87 -7.38 9.32
C GLN A 419 -5.25 -6.46 10.37
N ILE A 420 -3.97 -6.67 10.69
CA ILE A 420 -3.17 -5.74 11.48
C ILE A 420 -2.03 -5.23 10.60
N SER A 421 -1.77 -3.93 10.64
CA SER A 421 -0.62 -3.32 9.95
C SER A 421 0.38 -2.75 10.94
N ILE A 422 1.68 -2.95 10.68
CA ILE A 422 2.78 -2.45 11.50
C ILE A 422 3.74 -1.67 10.59
N PRO A 423 3.59 -0.33 10.48
CA PRO A 423 4.50 0.50 9.71
C PRO A 423 5.94 0.36 10.20
N LEU A 424 6.87 0.17 9.27
CA LEU A 424 8.30 0.05 9.57
C LEU A 424 9.02 1.38 9.29
N PRO A 425 10.15 1.63 9.98
CA PRO A 425 11.07 2.67 9.58
C PRO A 425 11.52 2.47 8.12
N ALA A 426 11.62 3.56 7.36
CA ALA A 426 12.15 3.51 6.01
C ALA A 426 13.60 3.01 6.04
N ALA A 427 13.89 1.96 5.27
CA ALA A 427 15.25 1.45 5.15
C ALA A 427 16.12 2.48 4.40
N PRO A 428 17.30 2.87 4.91
CA PRO A 428 18.19 3.76 4.18
C PRO A 428 18.77 3.03 2.96
N ILE A 429 18.71 3.67 1.80
CA ILE A 429 19.33 3.21 0.56
C ILE A 429 20.65 3.95 0.37
N PRO A 430 21.81 3.27 0.27
CA PRO A 430 23.09 3.91 -0.01
C PRO A 430 23.00 4.84 -1.23
N PHE A 431 23.64 6.00 -1.13
CA PHE A 431 23.51 7.06 -2.11
C PHE A 431 24.79 7.90 -2.23
N LYS A 432 24.71 9.03 -2.95
CA LYS A 432 25.82 9.98 -3.13
C LYS A 432 26.23 10.60 -1.79
N ALA A 433 27.52 10.80 -1.57
CA ALA A 433 28.01 11.46 -0.36
C ALA A 433 27.82 12.99 -0.45
N PRO A 434 27.58 13.71 0.66
CA PRO A 434 27.56 15.19 0.66
C PRO A 434 28.86 15.78 0.11
N TYR A 435 28.79 16.90 -0.62
CA TYR A 435 29.98 17.58 -1.14
C TYR A 435 30.89 18.02 0.02
N GLN A 436 30.31 18.51 1.11
CA GLN A 436 31.03 18.86 2.32
C GLN A 436 30.19 18.54 3.55
N GLY A 437 30.84 18.11 4.65
CA GLY A 437 30.15 17.87 5.91
C GLY A 437 29.45 16.51 5.96
N ARG A 438 28.31 16.46 6.64
CA ARG A 438 27.52 15.24 6.91
C ARG A 438 26.17 15.26 6.22
N TYR A 439 25.65 16.41 5.79
CA TYR A 439 24.30 16.51 5.24
C TYR A 439 24.27 17.25 3.91
N GLN A 440 23.27 16.94 3.10
CA GLN A 440 22.96 17.58 1.82
C GLN A 440 21.44 17.63 1.59
N TYR A 441 20.99 18.46 0.66
CA TYR A 441 19.59 18.49 0.23
C TYR A 441 19.38 17.59 -0.99
N TYR A 442 18.30 16.83 -1.00
CA TYR A 442 17.97 15.87 -2.05
C TYR A 442 16.55 16.05 -2.56
N SER A 443 16.37 16.08 -3.88
CA SER A 443 15.10 16.33 -4.54
C SER A 443 14.06 15.23 -4.40
N GLY A 444 14.49 14.02 -4.01
CA GLY A 444 13.68 12.80 -4.16
C GLY A 444 13.80 12.19 -5.56
N GLN A 445 13.33 10.95 -5.69
CA GLN A 445 13.21 10.19 -6.94
C GLN A 445 11.75 9.73 -7.09
N GLY A 446 11.25 9.74 -8.33
CA GLY A 446 9.91 9.29 -8.68
C GLY A 446 9.38 10.00 -9.92
N ASN A 447 8.24 9.52 -10.41
CA ASN A 447 7.54 10.09 -11.55
C ASN A 447 6.53 11.16 -11.08
N MET A 448 6.19 12.10 -11.96
CA MET A 448 5.24 13.20 -11.74
C MET A 448 5.53 14.05 -10.51
N LEU A 449 6.80 14.18 -10.14
CA LEU A 449 7.22 15.00 -9.02
C LEU A 449 7.13 16.48 -9.37
N ASN A 450 6.82 17.30 -8.37
CA ASN A 450 6.97 18.74 -8.41
C ASN A 450 7.50 19.21 -7.06
N ASN A 451 8.71 18.76 -6.74
CA ASN A 451 9.33 18.98 -5.44
C ASN A 451 10.06 20.32 -5.46
N SER A 452 10.09 21.01 -4.32
CA SER A 452 10.84 22.24 -4.17
C SER A 452 11.49 22.38 -2.80
N MET A 453 12.57 23.15 -2.76
CA MET A 453 13.14 23.70 -1.53
C MET A 453 13.18 25.22 -1.66
N SER A 454 12.86 25.94 -0.58
CA SER A 454 12.77 27.40 -0.63
C SER A 454 13.30 28.08 0.63
N PHE A 455 13.92 29.23 0.43
CA PHE A 455 14.43 30.08 1.50
C PHE A 455 14.32 31.55 1.08
N ALA A 456 14.31 32.44 2.07
CA ALA A 456 14.25 33.87 1.84
C ALA A 456 15.52 34.54 2.34
N VAL A 457 16.02 35.49 1.57
CA VAL A 457 17.20 36.29 1.93
C VAL A 457 16.89 37.78 1.73
N ASN A 458 17.45 38.62 2.60
CA ASN A 458 17.43 40.06 2.41
C ASN A 458 18.65 40.46 1.58
N LEU A 459 18.44 40.91 0.35
CA LEU A 459 19.53 41.36 -0.51
C LEU A 459 19.78 42.86 -0.32
N PRO A 460 21.04 43.31 -0.18
CA PRO A 460 21.35 44.73 -0.14
C PRO A 460 21.02 45.38 -1.48
N THR A 461 20.76 46.68 -1.48
CA THR A 461 20.65 47.45 -2.73
C THR A 461 22.04 47.57 -3.36
N VAL A 462 22.17 47.20 -4.63
CA VAL A 462 23.43 47.32 -5.38
C VAL A 462 23.21 48.13 -6.66
N THR A 463 24.19 48.97 -7.00
CA THR A 463 24.18 49.80 -8.23
C THR A 463 25.17 49.31 -9.29
N SER A 464 26.29 48.71 -8.87
CA SER A 464 27.32 48.14 -9.76
C SER A 464 27.88 46.80 -9.27
N ASP A 465 27.68 46.45 -8.00
CA ASP A 465 28.16 45.19 -7.43
C ASP A 465 27.31 44.02 -7.92
N LYS A 466 27.96 42.86 -8.13
CA LYS A 466 27.27 41.64 -8.52
C LYS A 466 26.80 40.87 -7.29
N LEU A 467 25.51 40.56 -7.25
CA LEU A 467 24.95 39.59 -6.32
C LEU A 467 24.90 38.23 -7.02
N THR A 468 25.65 37.25 -6.52
CA THR A 468 25.73 35.92 -7.14
C THR A 468 25.25 34.87 -6.15
N LEU A 469 24.27 34.07 -6.56
CA LEU A 469 23.94 32.81 -5.90
C LEU A 469 24.81 31.70 -6.48
N THR A 470 25.45 30.94 -5.61
CA THR A 470 26.29 29.79 -5.93
C THR A 470 25.81 28.59 -5.14
N MET A 471 25.92 27.39 -5.71
CA MET A 471 25.65 26.12 -5.02
C MET A 471 26.45 25.00 -5.68
N LYS A 472 26.72 23.93 -4.93
CA LYS A 472 27.22 22.66 -5.46
C LYS A 472 26.02 21.76 -5.74
N ALA A 473 25.96 21.18 -6.93
CA ALA A 473 24.90 20.24 -7.28
C ALA A 473 25.44 19.03 -8.06
N SER A 474 24.88 17.86 -7.79
CA SER A 474 25.07 16.65 -8.59
C SER A 474 23.70 16.10 -8.97
N TRP A 475 23.51 15.72 -10.23
CA TRP A 475 22.22 15.29 -10.75
C TRP A 475 22.32 14.22 -11.83
N SER A 476 21.24 13.46 -11.95
CA SER A 476 20.96 12.48 -13.01
C SER A 476 19.45 12.47 -13.21
N MET A 477 19.03 12.81 -14.43
CA MET A 477 17.66 13.18 -14.80
C MET A 477 17.42 12.79 -16.26
N GLU A 478 16.19 12.37 -16.60
CA GLU A 478 15.85 12.15 -18.01
C GLU A 478 15.99 13.45 -18.82
N PRO A 479 16.76 13.47 -19.92
CA PRO A 479 17.02 14.70 -20.69
C PRO A 479 15.75 15.36 -21.25
N ASP A 480 15.54 16.63 -20.91
CA ASP A 480 14.42 17.51 -21.28
C ASP A 480 13.02 17.10 -20.73
N TYR A 481 12.84 15.89 -20.25
CA TYR A 481 11.62 15.45 -19.56
C TYR A 481 11.65 15.83 -18.09
N ASP A 482 12.71 15.42 -17.39
CA ASP A 482 13.00 15.79 -16.02
C ASP A 482 13.87 17.03 -15.97
N TYR A 483 13.56 17.96 -15.07
CA TYR A 483 14.35 19.17 -14.96
C TYR A 483 14.34 19.85 -13.60
N MET A 484 15.41 20.59 -13.34
CA MET A 484 15.53 21.53 -12.22
C MET A 484 15.45 22.98 -12.70
N GLN A 485 14.80 23.84 -11.93
CA GLN A 485 14.81 25.30 -12.11
C GLN A 485 15.18 26.01 -10.80
N VAL A 486 15.94 27.09 -10.91
CA VAL A 486 16.07 28.09 -9.84
C VAL A 486 15.13 29.24 -10.17
N LYS A 487 14.19 29.51 -9.26
CA LYS A 487 13.17 30.55 -9.41
C LYS A 487 13.36 31.63 -8.36
N VAL A 488 13.20 32.87 -8.79
CA VAL A 488 13.16 34.03 -7.92
C VAL A 488 11.77 34.65 -8.05
N ARG A 489 11.03 34.75 -6.93
CA ARG A 489 9.62 35.19 -6.93
C ARG A 489 8.75 34.44 -7.94
N GLY A 490 8.94 33.11 -8.01
CA GLY A 490 8.22 32.22 -8.93
C GLY A 490 8.67 32.28 -10.38
N THR A 491 9.62 33.14 -10.76
CA THR A 491 10.14 33.22 -12.14
C THR A 491 11.47 32.51 -12.26
N ALA A 492 11.59 31.54 -13.18
CA ALA A 492 12.85 30.85 -13.46
C ALA A 492 13.89 31.82 -14.04
N ILE A 493 15.14 31.76 -13.55
CA ILE A 493 16.23 32.65 -13.96
C ILE A 493 17.38 31.88 -14.64
N PRO A 494 18.11 32.50 -15.59
CA PRO A 494 19.26 31.86 -16.22
C PRO A 494 20.44 31.69 -15.26
N GLY A 495 21.15 30.58 -15.42
CA GLY A 495 22.42 30.28 -14.75
C GLY A 495 23.47 29.75 -15.74
N ASN A 496 24.70 29.55 -15.27
CA ASN A 496 25.85 29.14 -16.08
C ASN A 496 25.65 27.81 -16.86
N TYR A 497 24.82 26.90 -16.37
CA TYR A 497 24.51 25.62 -17.03
C TYR A 497 23.03 25.46 -17.42
N THR A 498 22.22 26.53 -17.35
CA THR A 498 20.81 26.43 -17.74
C THR A 498 20.63 26.40 -19.25
N LYS A 499 19.81 25.48 -19.75
CA LYS A 499 19.25 25.50 -21.10
C LYS A 499 18.07 26.49 -21.14
N SER A 500 18.08 27.41 -22.09
CA SER A 500 17.08 28.48 -22.16
C SER A 500 15.67 27.98 -22.49
N VAL A 501 15.54 26.88 -23.23
CA VAL A 501 14.28 26.30 -23.70
C VAL A 501 14.26 24.79 -23.45
N ASN A 502 13.19 24.30 -22.83
CA ASN A 502 12.89 22.87 -22.75
C ASN A 502 12.38 22.38 -24.13
N ALA A 503 12.88 21.23 -24.61
CA ALA A 503 12.48 20.65 -25.89
C ALA A 503 11.09 20.00 -25.87
N MET A 504 10.64 19.54 -24.70
CA MET A 504 9.41 18.77 -24.48
C MET A 504 8.24 19.64 -24.01
N ASN A 505 8.49 20.77 -23.34
CA ASN A 505 7.43 21.61 -22.77
C ASN A 505 7.75 23.12 -22.73
N SER A 506 6.88 23.90 -22.09
CA SER A 506 6.98 25.36 -22.00
C SER A 506 7.97 25.89 -20.95
N ALA A 507 8.62 25.01 -20.18
CA ALA A 507 9.62 25.41 -19.20
C ALA A 507 10.84 26.09 -19.86
N ARG A 508 11.45 27.00 -19.11
CA ARG A 508 12.59 27.84 -19.53
C ARG A 508 13.66 27.84 -18.45
N HIS A 509 14.90 28.11 -18.83
CA HIS A 509 16.04 28.16 -17.90
C HIS A 509 16.16 26.91 -17.03
N ILE A 510 16.14 25.75 -17.68
CA ILE A 510 16.16 24.44 -17.03
C ILE A 510 17.58 23.88 -16.91
N ILE A 511 17.82 23.02 -15.92
CA ILE A 511 18.93 22.06 -15.91
C ILE A 511 18.32 20.67 -16.07
N THR A 512 18.92 19.82 -16.90
CA THR A 512 18.44 18.47 -17.24
C THR A 512 19.62 17.57 -17.64
N GLY A 513 19.38 16.27 -17.80
CA GLY A 513 20.39 15.28 -18.19
C GLY A 513 21.32 14.90 -17.03
N GLU A 514 22.61 14.72 -17.32
CA GLU A 514 23.58 14.17 -16.38
C GLU A 514 24.66 15.19 -15.98
N SER A 515 24.91 15.36 -14.68
CA SER A 515 26.02 16.18 -14.19
C SER A 515 27.39 15.64 -14.58
N SER A 516 27.52 14.32 -14.71
CA SER A 516 28.74 13.63 -15.16
C SER A 516 29.15 13.97 -16.59
N ALA A 517 28.23 14.49 -17.40
CA ALA A 517 28.52 14.98 -18.75
C ALA A 517 29.16 16.39 -18.77
N ILE A 518 29.22 17.08 -17.62
CA ILE A 518 29.80 18.43 -17.52
C ILE A 518 31.32 18.32 -17.34
N PRO A 519 32.15 18.89 -18.24
CA PRO A 519 33.61 18.75 -18.16
C PRO A 519 34.25 19.28 -16.88
N GLN A 520 33.58 20.23 -16.20
CA GLN A 520 34.04 20.83 -14.95
C GLN A 520 33.48 20.14 -13.69
N ALA A 521 32.79 19.00 -13.83
CA ALA A 521 32.30 18.24 -12.68
C ALA A 521 33.46 17.70 -11.82
N GLU A 522 33.28 17.74 -10.51
CA GLU A 522 34.30 17.42 -9.51
C GLU A 522 33.98 16.11 -8.78
N GLY A 523 35.01 15.28 -8.58
CA GLY A 523 34.91 14.05 -7.78
C GLY A 523 34.12 12.93 -8.46
N ASN A 524 33.96 11.81 -7.73
CA ASN A 524 33.28 10.61 -8.24
C ASN A 524 31.77 10.80 -8.41
N ASP A 525 31.18 11.70 -7.62
CA ASP A 525 29.75 12.00 -7.66
C ASP A 525 29.42 13.15 -8.64
N ALA A 526 30.38 13.61 -9.45
CA ALA A 526 30.20 14.63 -10.49
C ALA A 526 29.56 15.94 -9.99
N TRP A 527 30.10 16.53 -8.92
CA TRP A 527 29.62 17.79 -8.36
C TRP A 527 29.95 18.98 -9.26
N VAL A 528 28.95 19.79 -9.61
CA VAL A 528 29.09 20.98 -10.46
C VAL A 528 28.76 22.23 -9.65
N THR A 529 29.54 23.30 -9.85
CA THR A 529 29.22 24.62 -9.29
C THR A 529 28.22 25.34 -10.19
N LEU A 530 27.01 25.56 -9.68
CA LEU A 530 25.97 26.34 -10.35
C LEU A 530 26.04 27.80 -9.89
N GLU A 531 25.92 28.74 -10.83
CA GLU A 531 25.97 30.18 -10.57
C GLU A 531 24.80 30.93 -11.23
N TYR A 532 24.16 31.81 -10.47
CA TYR A 532 23.02 32.63 -10.89
C TYR A 532 23.21 34.09 -10.49
N ASP A 533 22.83 35.02 -11.37
CA ASP A 533 22.88 36.47 -11.10
C ASP A 533 21.59 36.95 -10.44
N LEU A 534 21.72 37.50 -9.23
CA LEU A 534 20.63 38.06 -8.43
C LEU A 534 20.61 39.60 -8.43
N SER A 535 21.51 40.27 -9.14
CA SER A 535 21.70 41.72 -9.05
C SER A 535 20.43 42.50 -9.42
N GLY A 536 19.62 41.96 -10.34
CA GLY A 536 18.33 42.52 -10.73
C GLY A 536 17.24 42.49 -9.64
N PHE A 537 17.47 41.82 -8.51
CA PHE A 537 16.51 41.67 -7.41
C PHE A 537 16.96 42.36 -6.11
N SER A 538 17.96 43.24 -6.19
CA SER A 538 18.56 43.92 -5.03
C SER A 538 17.58 44.79 -4.22
N GLY A 539 17.91 45.02 -2.94
CA GLY A 539 17.18 45.97 -2.07
C GLY A 539 15.83 45.50 -1.53
N THR A 540 15.48 44.23 -1.67
CA THR A 540 14.20 43.66 -1.20
C THR A 540 14.38 42.25 -0.67
N ALA A 541 13.43 41.75 0.14
CA ALA A 541 13.40 40.33 0.47
C ALA A 541 13.12 39.51 -0.79
N VAL A 542 13.92 38.47 -1.01
CA VAL A 542 13.86 37.64 -2.21
C VAL A 542 13.59 36.20 -1.80
N PRO A 543 12.37 35.66 -2.03
CA PRO A 543 12.13 34.24 -1.95
C PRO A 543 12.80 33.55 -3.15
N ILE A 544 13.66 32.59 -2.84
CA ILE A 544 14.35 31.74 -3.81
C ILE A 544 13.76 30.33 -3.65
N GLU A 545 13.39 29.74 -4.77
CA GLU A 545 12.91 28.37 -4.88
C GLU A 545 13.82 27.58 -5.82
N ILE A 546 14.20 26.38 -5.43
CA ILE A 546 14.82 25.40 -6.31
C ILE A 546 13.81 24.29 -6.49
N ASN A 547 13.35 24.09 -7.72
CA ASN A 547 12.25 23.21 -8.08
C ASN A 547 12.75 22.09 -8.98
N TYR A 548 12.32 20.86 -8.72
CA TYR A 548 12.58 19.66 -9.49
C TYR A 548 11.26 19.06 -9.96
N VAL A 549 11.14 18.85 -11.28
CA VAL A 549 9.93 18.37 -11.95
C VAL A 549 10.26 17.13 -12.75
N THR A 550 9.41 16.10 -12.68
CA THR A 550 9.53 14.87 -13.48
C THR A 550 8.25 14.58 -14.25
N ASP A 551 8.36 13.82 -15.35
CA ASP A 551 7.23 13.44 -16.20
C ASP A 551 6.58 12.11 -15.74
N GLU A 552 5.75 11.48 -16.59
CA GLU A 552 5.00 10.28 -16.22
C GLU A 552 5.84 8.98 -16.19
N TYR A 553 7.04 8.95 -16.77
CA TYR A 553 7.82 7.72 -16.94
C TYR A 553 9.28 7.89 -16.51
N ALA A 554 9.95 6.78 -16.21
CA ALA A 554 11.42 6.72 -16.03
C ALA A 554 12.03 7.80 -15.13
N SER A 555 12.19 7.50 -13.85
CA SER A 555 12.87 8.42 -12.92
C SER A 555 14.29 7.98 -12.63
N GLU A 556 15.24 8.88 -12.89
CA GLU A 556 16.64 8.74 -12.52
C GLU A 556 16.88 9.13 -11.04
N SER A 557 18.14 9.19 -10.61
CA SER A 557 18.45 9.42 -9.19
C SER A 557 18.05 10.79 -8.65
N GLY A 558 17.75 11.79 -9.50
CA GLY A 558 17.33 13.13 -9.13
C GLY A 558 18.50 14.10 -8.89
N VAL A 559 18.29 15.09 -8.03
CA VAL A 559 19.22 16.20 -7.77
C VAL A 559 19.64 16.24 -6.30
N THR A 560 20.94 16.40 -6.07
CA THR A 560 21.54 16.71 -4.76
C THR A 560 22.15 18.10 -4.79
N ILE A 561 21.99 18.85 -3.70
CA ILE A 561 22.43 20.25 -3.57
C ILE A 561 23.10 20.44 -2.21
N ASP A 562 24.24 21.12 -2.23
CA ASP A 562 25.01 21.47 -1.05
C ASP A 562 25.72 22.82 -1.24
N ASN A 563 26.30 23.38 -0.17
CA ASN A 563 27.10 24.60 -0.17
C ASN A 563 26.44 25.78 -0.91
N ILE A 564 25.18 26.06 -0.60
CA ILE A 564 24.44 27.22 -1.10
C ILE A 564 25.08 28.48 -0.50
N SER A 565 25.44 29.46 -1.32
CA SER A 565 26.01 30.73 -0.87
C SER A 565 25.56 31.88 -1.75
N ILE A 566 25.24 33.01 -1.14
CA ILE A 566 24.94 34.27 -1.84
C ILE A 566 26.01 35.27 -1.47
N LYS A 567 26.69 35.82 -2.47
CA LYS A 567 27.77 36.78 -2.28
C LYS A 567 27.50 38.08 -3.00
N GLN A 568 27.87 39.19 -2.35
CA GLN A 568 28.09 40.49 -2.99
C GLN A 568 29.59 40.61 -3.25
N ASN A 569 30.00 40.45 -4.51
CA ASN A 569 31.41 40.28 -4.87
C ASN A 569 32.05 39.13 -4.05
N THR A 570 32.93 39.44 -3.10
CA THR A 570 33.59 38.46 -2.21
C THR A 570 32.91 38.30 -0.84
N THR A 571 31.98 39.20 -0.48
CA THR A 571 31.33 39.20 0.84
C THR A 571 30.14 38.25 0.84
N GLU A 572 30.14 37.28 1.75
CA GLU A 572 29.05 36.32 1.90
C GLU A 572 27.89 36.90 2.71
N LEU A 573 26.71 36.89 2.11
CA LEU A 573 25.45 37.40 2.67
C LEU A 573 24.57 36.28 3.21
N TYR A 574 24.69 35.09 2.62
CA TYR A 574 23.97 33.88 3.01
C TYR A 574 24.87 32.68 2.72
N ALA A 575 24.85 31.69 3.61
CA ALA A 575 25.53 30.42 3.43
C ALA A 575 24.67 29.32 4.01
N ASP A 576 24.54 28.19 3.33
CA ASP A 576 23.91 26.98 3.83
C ASP A 576 24.53 25.72 3.21
N ASN A 577 25.17 24.92 4.06
CA ASN A 577 25.77 23.63 3.72
C ASN A 577 24.95 22.46 4.29
N ALA A 578 23.64 22.66 4.47
CA ALA A 578 22.70 21.69 5.02
C ALA A 578 23.00 21.17 6.44
N GLU A 579 24.02 21.63 7.15
CA GLU A 579 24.37 21.12 8.49
C GLU A 579 23.36 21.52 9.59
N VAL A 580 22.57 22.57 9.35
CA VAL A 580 21.55 23.05 10.30
C VAL A 580 20.16 22.69 9.78
N ALA A 581 19.46 21.80 10.49
CA ALA A 581 18.08 21.42 10.14
C ALA A 581 17.11 22.61 10.23
N GLY A 582 16.13 22.66 9.31
CA GLY A 582 15.05 23.66 9.31
C GLY A 582 15.42 25.04 8.74
N LYS A 583 16.62 25.20 8.17
CA LYS A 583 17.08 26.46 7.56
C LYS A 583 16.45 26.77 6.20
N VAL A 584 16.00 25.73 5.51
CA VAL A 584 15.27 25.79 4.25
C VAL A 584 13.91 25.10 4.44
N THR A 585 12.87 25.66 3.85
CA THR A 585 11.55 25.02 3.78
C THR A 585 11.59 23.97 2.68
N LEU A 586 11.37 22.71 3.04
CA LEU A 586 11.39 21.59 2.11
C LEU A 586 9.95 21.16 1.78
N ASN A 587 9.62 21.09 0.50
CA ASN A 587 8.38 20.54 -0.03
C ASN A 587 8.73 19.40 -1.00
N GLY A 588 8.73 18.16 -0.50
CA GLY A 588 9.16 16.98 -1.26
C GLY A 588 10.67 16.77 -1.31
N TYR A 589 11.48 17.83 -1.19
CA TYR A 589 12.91 17.68 -0.90
C TYR A 589 13.15 17.08 0.49
N SER A 590 14.30 16.46 0.70
CA SER A 590 14.73 15.89 1.97
C SER A 590 16.15 16.31 2.32
N ARG A 591 16.48 16.31 3.62
CA ARG A 591 17.83 16.55 4.13
C ARG A 591 18.43 15.19 4.50
N ILE A 592 19.42 14.75 3.73
CA ILE A 592 19.99 13.39 3.80
C ILE A 592 21.49 13.41 4.09
N GLN A 593 22.06 12.26 4.43
CA GLN A 593 23.50 12.05 4.53
C GLN A 593 24.00 11.41 3.23
N ASP A 594 24.76 10.33 3.31
CA ASP A 594 25.21 9.45 2.23
C ASP A 594 24.22 8.30 1.92
N ALA A 595 23.01 8.38 2.46
CA ALA A 595 21.91 7.48 2.17
C ALA A 595 20.61 8.26 2.05
N ARG A 596 19.76 7.85 1.12
CA ARG A 596 18.41 8.39 0.93
C ARG A 596 17.37 7.48 1.60
N PRO A 597 16.22 8.03 2.04
CA PRO A 597 15.15 7.19 2.57
C PRO A 597 14.62 6.26 1.47
N GLY A 598 14.45 4.98 1.79
CA GLY A 598 13.64 4.07 0.99
C GLY A 598 12.16 4.44 1.05
N ALA A 599 11.34 3.73 0.27
CA ALA A 599 9.91 3.94 0.29
C ALA A 599 9.26 3.27 1.52
N PRO A 600 7.99 3.60 1.85
CA PRO A 600 7.30 3.00 2.98
C PRO A 600 7.25 1.47 2.90
N SER A 601 7.40 0.81 4.05
CA SER A 601 7.19 -0.63 4.21
C SER A 601 6.43 -0.91 5.49
N ARG A 602 5.75 -2.05 5.55
CA ARG A 602 4.98 -2.48 6.74
C ARG A 602 4.87 -3.99 6.79
N TYR A 603 4.80 -4.53 8.01
CA TYR A 603 4.29 -5.89 8.20
C TYR A 603 2.75 -5.87 8.17
N LEU A 604 2.16 -6.89 7.55
CA LEU A 604 0.73 -7.13 7.53
C LEU A 604 0.44 -8.52 8.12
N VAL A 605 -0.32 -8.55 9.21
CA VAL A 605 -0.70 -9.80 9.90
C VAL A 605 -2.13 -10.16 9.49
N GLN A 606 -2.31 -11.37 8.96
CA GLN A 606 -3.59 -11.83 8.44
C GLN A 606 -3.84 -13.29 8.83
N LEU A 607 -5.00 -13.60 9.40
CA LEU A 607 -5.41 -14.97 9.69
C LEU A 607 -6.07 -15.57 8.45
N ARG A 608 -5.53 -16.67 7.93
CA ARG A 608 -6.10 -17.45 6.84
C ARG A 608 -6.69 -18.75 7.35
N SER A 609 -7.82 -19.12 6.78
CA SER A 609 -8.56 -20.32 7.14
C SER A 609 -8.85 -21.14 5.88
N HIS A 610 -9.74 -22.13 6.01
CA HIS A 610 -10.27 -22.88 4.87
C HIS A 610 -11.78 -22.63 4.69
N ASN A 611 -12.25 -21.45 5.11
CA ASN A 611 -13.65 -21.06 5.05
C ASN A 611 -13.87 -20.08 3.89
N GLY A 612 -15.09 -20.05 3.34
CA GLY A 612 -15.45 -19.13 2.26
C GLY A 612 -14.54 -19.30 1.03
N VAL A 613 -14.08 -18.19 0.47
CA VAL A 613 -13.19 -18.17 -0.71
C VAL A 613 -11.87 -18.90 -0.48
N ASP A 614 -11.38 -18.99 0.76
CA ASP A 614 -10.14 -19.70 1.08
C ASP A 614 -10.31 -21.24 1.15
N ALA A 615 -11.51 -21.77 0.89
CA ALA A 615 -11.75 -23.21 0.91
C ALA A 615 -10.89 -23.99 -0.11
N GLY A 616 -10.51 -23.37 -1.24
CA GLY A 616 -9.67 -23.98 -2.27
C GLY A 616 -8.25 -24.32 -1.78
N LEU A 617 -7.72 -23.56 -0.80
CA LEU A 617 -6.38 -23.74 -0.25
C LEU A 617 -6.18 -25.11 0.41
N ARG A 618 -7.25 -25.66 1.00
CA ARG A 618 -7.23 -26.98 1.64
C ARG A 618 -6.81 -28.08 0.68
N VAL A 619 -7.32 -28.03 -0.55
CA VAL A 619 -7.06 -29.08 -1.55
C VAL A 619 -5.64 -28.94 -2.11
N ALA A 620 -5.15 -27.71 -2.23
CA ALA A 620 -3.76 -27.43 -2.59
C ALA A 620 -2.76 -27.71 -1.44
N GLY A 621 -3.25 -28.01 -0.24
CA GLY A 621 -2.43 -28.34 0.91
C GLY A 621 -1.74 -27.13 1.55
N PHE A 622 -2.29 -25.93 1.43
CA PHE A 622 -1.78 -24.74 2.12
C PHE A 622 -2.30 -24.73 3.56
N ASP A 623 -1.43 -24.49 4.55
CA ASP A 623 -1.76 -24.64 5.97
C ASP A 623 -2.47 -23.41 6.55
N PRO A 624 -3.62 -23.55 7.22
CA PRO A 624 -4.34 -22.42 7.77
C PRO A 624 -3.65 -21.92 9.05
N GLY A 625 -3.64 -20.60 9.25
CA GLY A 625 -3.01 -19.98 10.41
C GLY A 625 -2.75 -18.49 10.20
N VAL A 626 -1.91 -17.91 11.04
CA VAL A 626 -1.57 -16.48 10.96
C VAL A 626 -0.41 -16.31 9.98
N LEU A 627 -0.67 -15.68 8.83
CA LEU A 627 0.36 -15.25 7.91
C LEU A 627 0.92 -13.89 8.34
N LEU A 628 2.23 -13.76 8.23
CA LEU A 628 2.93 -12.48 8.28
C LEU A 628 3.41 -12.15 6.87
N TRP A 629 3.03 -10.97 6.37
CA TRP A 629 3.44 -10.47 5.07
C TRP A 629 4.31 -9.23 5.23
N LEU A 630 5.25 -9.02 4.31
CA LEU A 630 6.00 -7.78 4.18
C LEU A 630 5.56 -7.03 2.91
N GLU A 631 4.97 -5.86 3.08
CA GLU A 631 4.74 -4.89 2.01
C GLU A 631 5.95 -3.94 1.96
N ASN A 632 6.53 -3.74 0.78
CA ASN A 632 7.66 -2.85 0.58
C ASN A 632 7.52 -2.04 -0.72
N LEU A 633 7.08 -0.79 -0.60
CA LEU A 633 6.84 0.10 -1.74
C LEU A 633 8.11 0.62 -2.39
N SER A 634 9.29 0.11 -2.00
CA SER A 634 10.54 0.35 -2.74
C SER A 634 10.60 -0.49 -4.02
N TYR A 635 9.69 -1.47 -4.14
CA TYR A 635 9.48 -2.32 -5.30
C TYR A 635 8.02 -2.16 -5.75
N TYR A 636 7.81 -2.16 -7.07
CA TYR A 636 6.48 -2.06 -7.68
C TYR A 636 6.01 -3.41 -8.25
N ASP A 637 6.81 -4.45 -8.10
CA ASP A 637 6.63 -5.79 -8.65
C ASP A 637 7.16 -6.84 -7.67
N ASN A 638 6.88 -8.12 -7.97
CA ASN A 638 7.34 -9.28 -7.23
C ASN A 638 8.37 -10.11 -8.03
N ASN A 639 9.18 -9.46 -8.88
CA ASN A 639 10.15 -10.11 -9.75
C ASN A 639 11.42 -10.56 -8.99
N VAL A 640 11.24 -11.50 -8.07
CA VAL A 640 12.29 -12.03 -7.20
C VAL A 640 13.44 -12.68 -7.94
N SER A 641 13.29 -13.04 -9.22
CA SER A 641 14.43 -13.45 -10.06
C SER A 641 15.39 -12.30 -10.36
N ALA A 642 14.90 -11.06 -10.43
CA ALA A 642 15.70 -9.86 -10.61
C ALA A 642 16.24 -9.33 -9.27
N HIS A 643 15.46 -9.43 -8.20
CA HIS A 643 15.82 -8.94 -6.87
C HIS A 643 15.46 -9.97 -5.75
N PRO A 644 16.20 -11.10 -5.64
CA PRO A 644 15.87 -12.17 -4.71
C PRO A 644 15.76 -11.71 -3.26
N GLY A 645 14.71 -12.16 -2.56
CA GLY A 645 14.41 -11.78 -1.18
C GLY A 645 13.71 -10.44 -1.02
N TYR A 646 13.38 -9.75 -2.10
CA TYR A 646 12.69 -8.46 -2.11
C TYR A 646 11.49 -8.49 -3.05
N SER A 647 10.41 -7.80 -2.68
CA SER A 647 9.17 -7.79 -3.46
C SER A 647 8.28 -6.61 -3.03
N LEU A 648 7.27 -6.27 -3.83
CA LEU A 648 6.18 -5.36 -3.43
C LEU A 648 5.42 -5.96 -2.23
N ILE A 649 5.09 -7.25 -2.31
CA ILE A 649 4.38 -7.99 -1.26
C ILE A 649 4.87 -9.44 -1.23
N GLY A 650 5.10 -10.01 -0.04
CA GLY A 650 5.50 -11.41 0.11
C GLY A 650 5.18 -11.96 1.49
N VAL A 651 4.87 -13.25 1.58
CA VAL A 651 4.72 -13.97 2.85
C VAL A 651 6.08 -14.25 3.46
N ILE A 652 6.15 -14.19 4.78
CA ILE A 652 7.31 -14.61 5.57
C ILE A 652 7.04 -16.03 6.01
N ASP A 653 7.88 -16.94 5.54
CA ASP A 653 7.72 -18.36 5.81
C ASP A 653 7.96 -18.69 7.28
N ALA A 654 6.95 -19.25 7.96
CA ALA A 654 7.10 -19.73 9.33
C ALA A 654 8.13 -20.87 9.40
N ASP A 655 8.14 -21.77 8.40
CA ASP A 655 9.13 -22.83 8.32
C ASP A 655 10.33 -22.40 7.48
N GLN A 656 11.43 -22.07 8.13
CA GLN A 656 12.66 -21.66 7.44
C GLN A 656 13.39 -22.84 6.79
N ASN A 657 12.88 -24.08 6.91
CA ASN A 657 13.50 -25.26 6.35
C ASN A 657 12.96 -25.58 4.96
N MET A 658 13.86 -25.55 3.97
CA MET A 658 13.52 -25.90 2.59
C MET A 658 12.97 -27.33 2.46
N ILE A 659 11.86 -27.45 1.74
CA ILE A 659 11.30 -28.70 1.24
C ILE A 659 12.08 -29.09 -0.03
N GLY A 660 13.23 -29.75 0.16
CA GLY A 660 14.07 -30.22 -0.94
C GLY A 660 14.46 -29.10 -1.93
N THR A 661 14.19 -29.32 -3.22
CA THR A 661 14.42 -28.35 -4.32
C THR A 661 13.10 -27.99 -5.01
N ARG A 662 12.02 -27.93 -4.23
CA ARG A 662 10.65 -27.68 -4.70
C ARG A 662 10.45 -26.19 -5.04
N SER A 663 9.43 -25.89 -5.85
CA SER A 663 9.15 -24.51 -6.25
C SER A 663 8.73 -23.65 -5.05
N THR A 664 8.83 -22.32 -5.17
CA THR A 664 8.39 -21.40 -4.11
C THR A 664 6.98 -21.73 -3.60
N ASP A 665 6.00 -21.96 -4.46
CA ASP A 665 4.62 -22.29 -4.05
C ASP A 665 4.54 -23.52 -3.14
N GLU A 666 5.39 -24.51 -3.40
CA GLU A 666 5.50 -25.70 -2.55
C GLU A 666 6.28 -25.40 -1.26
N GLN A 667 7.26 -24.49 -1.27
CA GLN A 667 7.95 -24.04 -0.06
C GLN A 667 6.98 -23.31 0.87
N ILE A 668 6.35 -22.24 0.40
CA ILE A 668 5.55 -21.32 1.25
C ILE A 668 4.14 -21.81 1.59
N ARG A 669 3.84 -23.09 1.35
CA ARG A 669 2.53 -23.69 1.68
C ARG A 669 2.30 -23.80 3.18
N ASP A 670 3.37 -23.89 3.97
CA ASP A 670 3.39 -23.97 5.44
C ASP A 670 3.86 -22.67 6.09
N ALA A 671 3.84 -21.56 5.35
CA ALA A 671 4.22 -20.23 5.81
C ALA A 671 3.37 -19.66 6.98
N ALA A 672 2.28 -20.32 7.34
CA ALA A 672 1.38 -19.85 8.40
C ALA A 672 1.92 -20.18 9.80
N PHE A 673 2.07 -19.14 10.63
CA PHE A 673 2.36 -19.31 12.06
C PHE A 673 1.13 -19.89 12.76
N SER A 674 1.34 -20.95 13.56
CA SER A 674 0.27 -21.76 14.12
C SER A 674 0.69 -22.46 15.41
N THR A 675 -0.30 -22.73 16.27
CA THR A 675 -0.17 -23.62 17.44
C THR A 675 -0.41 -25.09 17.09
N VAL A 676 -0.78 -25.36 15.83
CA VAL A 676 -1.08 -26.68 15.29
C VAL A 676 0.07 -27.13 14.38
N ARG A 677 0.34 -28.44 14.36
CA ARG A 677 1.32 -29.04 13.45
C ARG A 677 0.93 -28.80 11.99
N GLN A 678 1.93 -28.58 11.14
CA GLN A 678 1.76 -28.44 9.69
C GLN A 678 1.22 -29.72 9.04
N THR A 679 0.60 -29.58 7.87
CA THR A 679 0.07 -30.69 7.09
C THR A 679 1.19 -31.42 6.36
N ALA A 680 1.26 -32.73 6.59
CA ALA A 680 2.26 -33.61 5.98
C ALA A 680 2.34 -33.46 4.45
N PHE A 681 3.56 -33.40 3.93
CA PHE A 681 3.84 -33.27 2.50
C PHE A 681 5.08 -34.05 2.09
N ALA A 682 5.13 -34.45 0.82
CA ALA A 682 6.16 -35.34 0.32
C ALA A 682 7.51 -34.63 0.22
N GLY A 683 8.48 -35.10 0.99
CA GLY A 683 9.82 -34.50 1.04
C GLY A 683 9.99 -33.46 2.15
N ASP A 684 8.93 -33.22 2.93
CA ASP A 684 8.96 -32.37 4.11
C ASP A 684 8.98 -33.21 5.40
N SER A 685 9.93 -32.88 6.28
CA SER A 685 10.12 -33.52 7.58
C SER A 685 9.89 -32.58 8.76
N HIS A 686 9.64 -31.29 8.53
CA HIS A 686 9.63 -30.23 9.55
C HIS A 686 8.24 -29.87 10.08
N LEU A 687 7.36 -30.87 10.18
CA LEU A 687 5.93 -30.75 10.49
C LEU A 687 5.53 -30.27 11.91
N ASN A 688 6.44 -29.68 12.68
CA ASN A 688 6.11 -29.15 14.01
C ASN A 688 5.36 -27.83 13.89
N ALA A 689 4.58 -27.49 14.92
CA ALA A 689 3.94 -26.19 14.97
C ALA A 689 5.00 -25.09 15.14
N VAL A 690 4.96 -24.06 14.29
CA VAL A 690 5.77 -22.85 14.43
C VAL A 690 4.85 -21.68 14.77
N SER A 691 4.86 -21.24 16.03
CA SER A 691 3.97 -20.16 16.49
C SER A 691 4.65 -18.81 16.60
N LEU A 692 5.99 -18.75 16.57
CA LEU A 692 6.77 -17.55 16.84
C LEU A 692 7.48 -17.06 15.58
N PHE A 693 7.18 -15.83 15.19
CA PHE A 693 8.01 -15.00 14.35
C PHE A 693 9.00 -14.19 15.20
N ASP A 694 10.26 -14.14 14.79
CA ASP A 694 11.32 -13.31 15.40
C ASP A 694 12.23 -12.73 14.31
N ASP A 695 12.17 -11.41 14.10
CA ASP A 695 12.90 -10.73 13.03
C ASP A 695 14.44 -10.81 13.13
N SER A 696 14.99 -11.39 14.20
CA SER A 696 16.41 -11.70 14.31
C SER A 696 16.84 -12.95 13.54
N LEU A 697 15.90 -13.86 13.26
CA LEU A 697 16.09 -15.10 12.49
C LEU A 697 16.25 -14.82 10.99
N ASP A 698 16.68 -15.85 10.24
CA ASP A 698 16.95 -15.74 8.79
C ASP A 698 15.80 -16.30 7.95
N TYR A 699 14.91 -15.40 7.51
CA TYR A 699 13.81 -15.70 6.61
C TYR A 699 14.17 -15.53 5.13
N SER A 700 15.44 -15.29 4.79
CA SER A 700 15.86 -15.02 3.41
C SER A 700 15.93 -16.27 2.54
N ALA A 701 15.69 -17.46 3.10
CA ALA A 701 15.81 -18.75 2.43
C ALA A 701 17.14 -18.86 1.64
N PRO A 702 18.31 -18.87 2.31
CA PRO A 702 19.60 -18.68 1.65
C PRO A 702 19.95 -19.73 0.58
N LEU A 703 19.26 -20.88 0.56
CA LEU A 703 19.42 -21.92 -0.47
C LEU A 703 18.55 -21.67 -1.72
N GLN A 704 17.48 -20.89 -1.59
CA GLN A 704 16.55 -20.49 -2.65
C GLN A 704 15.99 -19.08 -2.35
N PRO A 705 16.80 -18.02 -2.48
CA PRO A 705 16.44 -16.68 -1.98
C PRO A 705 15.18 -16.07 -2.59
N GLN A 706 14.74 -16.58 -3.75
CA GLN A 706 13.48 -16.22 -4.40
C GLN A 706 12.25 -16.60 -3.55
N SER A 707 12.36 -17.64 -2.72
CA SER A 707 11.28 -18.09 -1.83
C SER A 707 11.30 -17.43 -0.46
N GLY A 708 12.36 -16.66 -0.15
CA GLY A 708 12.52 -16.00 1.14
C GLY A 708 12.25 -14.51 1.10
N MET A 709 12.31 -13.87 2.27
CA MET A 709 12.19 -12.44 2.46
C MET A 709 13.36 -11.90 3.29
N VAL A 710 14.05 -10.86 2.79
CA VAL A 710 15.10 -10.17 3.54
C VAL A 710 14.48 -9.11 4.45
N LEU A 711 14.63 -9.33 5.76
CA LEU A 711 13.95 -8.51 6.77
C LEU A 711 14.89 -7.50 7.45
N GLN A 712 14.32 -6.37 7.88
CA GLN A 712 14.98 -5.49 8.84
C GLN A 712 14.94 -6.12 10.22
N LYS A 713 16.08 -6.11 10.93
CA LYS A 713 16.18 -6.59 12.31
C LYS A 713 15.76 -5.49 13.29
N LEU A 714 14.47 -5.41 13.59
CA LEU A 714 13.85 -4.34 14.37
C LEU A 714 13.54 -4.76 15.81
N GLY A 715 13.85 -6.01 16.19
CA GLY A 715 13.56 -6.57 17.51
C GLY A 715 12.09 -6.93 17.70
N LEU A 716 11.32 -7.02 16.62
CA LEU A 716 9.91 -7.37 16.63
C LEU A 716 9.74 -8.89 16.67
N THR A 717 8.82 -9.33 17.52
CA THR A 717 8.33 -10.71 17.58
C THR A 717 6.81 -10.73 17.47
N MET A 718 6.28 -11.81 16.89
CA MET A 718 4.85 -12.11 16.86
C MET A 718 4.65 -13.57 17.24
N GLU A 719 3.89 -13.84 18.31
CA GLU A 719 3.61 -15.19 18.78
C GLU A 719 2.10 -15.50 18.69
N VAL A 720 1.72 -16.59 18.03
CA VAL A 720 0.36 -17.11 18.06
C VAL A 720 0.13 -17.85 19.37
N LEU A 721 -0.66 -17.26 20.27
CA LEU A 721 -0.92 -17.84 21.60
C LEU A 721 -2.05 -18.88 21.56
N SER A 722 -3.06 -18.65 20.72
CA SER A 722 -4.20 -19.55 20.56
C SER A 722 -4.92 -19.28 19.23
N GLN A 723 -5.61 -20.30 18.72
CA GLN A 723 -6.47 -20.19 17.53
C GLN A 723 -7.71 -21.07 17.68
N ALA A 724 -8.81 -20.67 17.05
CA ALA A 724 -10.01 -21.50 16.92
C ALA A 724 -9.70 -22.73 16.05
N SER A 725 -10.37 -23.86 16.31
CA SER A 725 -10.12 -25.11 15.58
C SER A 725 -10.44 -25.04 14.08
N ASN A 726 -11.30 -24.12 13.66
CA ASN A 726 -11.61 -23.81 12.27
C ASN A 726 -10.86 -22.57 11.73
N ASN A 727 -9.91 -22.05 12.51
CA ASN A 727 -9.12 -20.85 12.20
C ASN A 727 -9.94 -19.58 11.93
N SER A 728 -11.16 -19.46 12.51
CA SER A 728 -11.95 -18.23 12.35
C SER A 728 -11.42 -17.07 13.21
N THR A 729 -10.72 -17.37 14.31
CA THR A 729 -10.10 -16.39 15.20
C THR A 729 -8.75 -16.88 15.73
N ALA A 730 -7.86 -15.94 16.05
CA ALA A 730 -6.58 -16.19 16.72
C ALA A 730 -6.26 -15.05 17.70
N VAL A 731 -5.43 -15.35 18.70
CA VAL A 731 -4.81 -14.34 19.59
C VAL A 731 -3.32 -14.34 19.32
N VAL A 732 -2.80 -13.19 18.92
CA VAL A 732 -1.36 -12.97 18.70
C VAL A 732 -0.79 -12.03 19.76
N ARG A 733 0.45 -12.27 20.17
CA ARG A 733 1.22 -11.36 21.02
C ARG A 733 2.32 -10.70 20.22
N LEU A 734 2.32 -9.38 20.14
CA LEU A 734 3.40 -8.59 19.56
C LEU A 734 4.31 -8.08 20.66
N ALA A 735 5.62 -8.25 20.54
CA ALA A 735 6.59 -7.64 21.45
C ALA A 735 7.76 -7.03 20.67
N ASN A 736 8.29 -5.91 21.16
CA ASN A 736 9.44 -5.24 20.56
C ASN A 736 10.57 -5.11 21.58
N ALA A 737 11.67 -5.82 21.35
CA ALA A 737 12.83 -5.85 22.24
C ALA A 737 13.54 -4.49 22.34
N ASN A 738 13.41 -3.65 21.31
CA ASN A 738 13.99 -2.32 21.21
C ASN A 738 13.10 -1.21 21.79
N SER A 739 11.83 -1.51 22.10
CA SER A 739 10.97 -0.55 22.77
C SER A 739 11.47 -0.26 24.19
N ALA A 740 11.35 1.01 24.59
CA ALA A 740 11.53 1.40 25.98
C ALA A 740 10.60 0.56 26.87
N VAL A 741 11.02 0.27 28.10
CA VAL A 741 10.14 -0.40 29.08
C VAL A 741 8.93 0.50 29.32
N ILE A 742 7.79 0.15 28.74
CA ILE A 742 6.54 0.87 28.97
C ILE A 742 6.11 0.54 30.40
N VAL A 743 6.30 1.50 31.30
CA VAL A 743 5.75 1.44 32.66
C VAL A 743 4.24 1.60 32.52
N PRO A 744 3.40 0.63 32.95
CA PRO A 744 1.95 0.77 32.87
C PRO A 744 1.48 2.07 33.52
N LEU A 745 0.46 2.72 32.93
CA LEU A 745 -0.15 3.91 33.54
C LEU A 745 -0.68 3.52 34.92
N THR A 746 -0.07 4.07 35.95
CA THR A 746 -0.48 3.89 37.34
C THR A 746 -0.72 5.25 37.96
N VAL A 747 -1.79 5.34 38.75
CA VAL A 747 -2.19 6.57 39.42
C VAL A 747 -2.39 6.30 40.90
N SER A 748 -1.92 7.23 41.71
CA SER A 748 -2.29 7.35 43.12
C SER A 748 -2.39 8.82 43.47
N PHE A 749 -2.79 9.15 44.70
CA PHE A 749 -2.77 10.53 45.16
C PHE A 749 -2.44 10.65 46.64
N THR A 750 -1.84 11.78 47.00
CA THR A 750 -1.66 12.20 48.40
C THR A 750 -2.68 13.25 48.77
N LYS A 751 -3.06 13.29 50.05
CA LYS A 751 -4.04 14.20 50.62
C LYS A 751 -3.51 14.83 51.90
N THR A 752 -3.73 16.13 52.06
CA THR A 752 -3.45 16.85 53.31
C THR A 752 -4.74 17.51 53.79
N VAL A 753 -5.22 17.10 54.97
CA VAL A 753 -6.49 17.58 55.54
C VAL A 753 -6.21 18.70 56.54
N ASN A 754 -6.91 19.83 56.38
CA ASN A 754 -6.97 20.92 57.33
C ASN A 754 -8.44 21.27 57.60
N GLN A 755 -8.99 20.68 58.66
CA GLN A 755 -10.42 20.79 59.00
C GLN A 755 -11.31 20.35 57.83
N LEU A 756 -12.08 21.26 57.24
CA LEU A 756 -12.96 21.02 56.11
C LEU A 756 -12.25 21.15 54.75
N ALA A 757 -11.04 21.73 54.70
CA ALA A 757 -10.28 21.91 53.47
C ALA A 757 -9.26 20.78 53.27
N VAL A 758 -9.19 20.23 52.07
CA VAL A 758 -8.28 19.15 51.70
C VAL A 758 -7.51 19.50 50.43
N ASN A 759 -6.19 19.41 50.49
CA ASN A 759 -5.32 19.56 49.33
C ASN A 759 -4.97 18.19 48.77
N PHE A 760 -5.18 17.99 47.48
CA PHE A 760 -4.86 16.76 46.76
C PHE A 760 -3.71 16.98 45.79
N VAL A 761 -2.85 15.97 45.65
CA VAL A 761 -1.78 15.95 44.65
C VAL A 761 -1.82 14.59 43.96
N SER A 762 -1.96 14.61 42.63
CA SER A 762 -1.88 13.40 41.81
C SER A 762 -0.42 12.91 41.70
N ASN A 763 -0.24 11.60 41.81
CA ASN A 763 1.02 10.91 41.56
C ASN A 763 0.80 9.94 40.39
N THR A 764 1.11 10.42 39.18
CA THR A 764 0.94 9.67 37.93
C THR A 764 2.29 9.16 37.44
N GLN A 765 2.36 7.88 37.10
CA GLN A 765 3.54 7.27 36.46
C GLN A 765 3.13 6.49 35.21
N GLY A 766 4.04 6.38 34.24
CA GLY A 766 3.80 5.58 33.04
C GLY A 766 2.86 6.19 32.00
N ALA A 767 2.50 7.47 32.13
CA ALA A 767 1.66 8.16 31.14
C ALA A 767 2.42 8.52 29.87
N VAL A 768 1.74 8.45 28.72
CA VAL A 768 2.27 8.92 27.43
C VAL A 768 1.67 10.27 27.06
N GLY A 769 2.54 11.26 26.81
CA GLY A 769 2.13 12.61 26.43
C GLY A 769 1.51 13.42 27.58
N ALA A 770 0.71 14.43 27.23
CA ALA A 770 -0.04 15.22 28.19
C ALA A 770 -1.21 14.42 28.79
N VAL A 771 -1.46 14.57 30.08
CA VAL A 771 -2.54 13.87 30.79
C VAL A 771 -3.68 14.81 31.18
N THR A 772 -4.88 14.25 31.24
CA THR A 772 -6.08 14.90 31.79
C THR A 772 -6.48 14.24 33.10
N TYR A 773 -7.02 15.04 34.01
CA TYR A 773 -7.41 14.61 35.36
C TYR A 773 -8.92 14.75 35.54
N ALA A 774 -9.52 13.81 36.27
CA ALA A 774 -10.91 13.87 36.70
C ALA A 774 -11.02 13.43 38.16
N TRP A 775 -11.28 14.37 39.06
CA TRP A 775 -11.50 14.12 40.48
C TRP A 775 -12.99 14.04 40.78
N ASP A 776 -13.38 13.08 41.60
CA ASP A 776 -14.65 13.02 42.32
C ASP A 776 -14.35 13.04 43.82
N PHE A 777 -14.84 14.05 44.53
CA PHE A 777 -14.53 14.22 45.96
C PHE A 777 -15.47 13.44 46.90
N GLY A 778 -16.45 12.72 46.35
CA GLY A 778 -17.38 11.88 47.11
C GLY A 778 -18.54 12.64 47.77
N ASP A 779 -18.67 13.94 47.53
CA ASP A 779 -19.77 14.81 48.00
C ASP A 779 -20.62 15.39 46.84
N GLY A 780 -20.42 14.88 45.62
CA GLY A 780 -21.08 15.32 44.40
C GLY A 780 -20.35 16.43 43.64
N THR A 781 -19.19 16.90 44.12
CA THR A 781 -18.35 17.88 43.43
C THR A 781 -17.12 17.25 42.77
N THR A 782 -16.61 17.91 41.72
CA THR A 782 -15.52 17.38 40.87
C THR A 782 -14.46 18.42 40.54
N SER A 783 -13.30 17.99 40.03
CA SER A 783 -12.25 18.89 39.52
C SER A 783 -11.45 18.26 38.38
N THR A 784 -10.88 19.09 37.51
CA THR A 784 -9.96 18.66 36.43
C THR A 784 -8.52 19.13 36.64
N ALA A 785 -8.22 19.78 37.77
CA ALA A 785 -6.87 20.24 38.08
C ALA A 785 -5.95 19.06 38.48
N ALA A 786 -4.65 19.15 38.19
CA ALA A 786 -3.67 18.15 38.59
C ALA A 786 -3.50 18.06 40.12
N ALA A 787 -3.67 19.19 40.82
CA ALA A 787 -3.56 19.32 42.27
C ALA A 787 -4.66 20.25 42.83
N PRO A 788 -5.90 19.76 42.98
CA PRO A 788 -7.00 20.59 43.46
C PRO A 788 -6.98 20.78 44.98
N THR A 789 -7.52 21.91 45.42
CA THR A 789 -7.95 22.13 46.81
C THR A 789 -9.47 22.05 46.86
N HIS A 790 -10.02 21.22 47.73
CA HIS A 790 -11.47 21.08 47.93
C HIS A 790 -11.88 21.41 49.37
N THR A 791 -13.02 22.05 49.56
CA THR A 791 -13.57 22.35 50.89
C THR A 791 -14.94 21.71 51.06
N TYR A 792 -15.05 20.78 52.01
CA TYR A 792 -16.30 20.08 52.31
C TYR A 792 -17.24 20.95 53.14
N THR A 793 -18.53 20.89 52.86
CA THR A 793 -19.56 21.69 53.57
C THR A 793 -19.90 21.14 54.95
N ALA A 794 -19.63 19.86 55.21
CA ALA A 794 -19.90 19.18 56.47
C ALA A 794 -18.74 18.28 56.89
N ALA A 795 -18.61 18.06 58.20
CA ALA A 795 -17.71 17.04 58.73
C ALA A 795 -18.22 15.64 58.33
N GLY A 796 -17.32 14.75 57.93
CA GLY A 796 -17.71 13.45 57.39
C GLY A 796 -16.51 12.67 56.86
N THR A 797 -16.78 11.45 56.40
CA THR A 797 -15.82 10.64 55.64
C THR A 797 -16.32 10.48 54.22
N TYR A 798 -15.48 10.85 53.25
CA TYR A 798 -15.81 10.89 51.82
C TYR A 798 -14.86 9.98 51.03
N THR A 799 -15.35 9.27 50.03
CA THR A 799 -14.50 8.46 49.14
C THR A 799 -14.10 9.31 47.93
N VAL A 800 -12.82 9.64 47.84
CA VAL A 800 -12.28 10.44 46.74
C VAL A 800 -11.71 9.52 45.67
N THR A 801 -12.03 9.79 44.40
CA THR A 801 -11.56 9.02 43.24
C THR A 801 -10.85 9.94 42.26
N LEU A 802 -9.67 9.50 41.79
CA LEU A 802 -8.89 10.15 40.75
C LEU A 802 -8.89 9.30 39.47
N THR A 803 -9.48 9.89 38.43
CA THR A 803 -9.41 9.68 36.97
C THR A 803 -8.16 10.19 36.25
N VAL A 804 -7.24 9.41 35.67
CA VAL A 804 -6.20 9.97 34.77
C VAL A 804 -6.27 9.32 33.38
N THR A 805 -6.25 10.16 32.34
CA THR A 805 -6.24 9.74 30.93
C THR A 805 -5.08 10.38 30.18
N ASP A 806 -4.32 9.59 29.41
CA ASP A 806 -3.17 10.07 28.63
C ASP A 806 -3.50 10.34 27.13
N THR A 807 -2.53 10.79 26.33
CA THR A 807 -2.78 11.12 24.90
C THR A 807 -3.08 9.91 24.02
N GLN A 808 -2.87 8.69 24.52
CA GLN A 808 -3.25 7.46 23.83
C GLN A 808 -4.61 6.93 24.28
N ASN A 809 -5.38 7.73 25.04
CA ASN A 809 -6.66 7.36 25.65
C ASN A 809 -6.56 6.20 26.66
N THR A 810 -5.38 5.93 27.22
CA THR A 810 -5.22 4.96 28.30
C THR A 810 -5.71 5.59 29.60
N THR A 811 -6.53 4.86 30.37
CA THR A 811 -7.07 5.35 31.65
C THR A 811 -6.59 4.52 32.84
N ALA A 812 -6.34 5.20 33.96
CA ALA A 812 -6.10 4.55 35.26
C ALA A 812 -6.84 5.31 36.37
N SER A 813 -7.31 4.58 37.37
CA SER A 813 -8.08 5.15 38.48
C SER A 813 -7.54 4.71 39.84
N SER A 814 -7.65 5.59 40.84
CA SER A 814 -7.34 5.30 42.25
C SER A 814 -8.37 5.94 43.17
N SER A 815 -8.75 5.24 44.24
CA SER A 815 -9.71 5.74 45.24
C SER A 815 -9.17 5.65 46.67
N SER A 816 -9.51 6.63 47.51
CA SER A 816 -9.12 6.65 48.93
C SER A 816 -10.12 7.44 49.79
N THR A 817 -10.36 7.02 51.03
CA THR A 817 -11.28 7.70 51.95
C THR A 817 -10.63 8.90 52.66
N VAL A 818 -11.36 10.00 52.80
CA VAL A 818 -10.89 11.25 53.44
C VAL A 818 -11.85 11.63 54.55
N THR A 819 -11.35 11.75 55.78
CA THR A 819 -12.15 12.22 56.92
C THR A 819 -11.82 13.67 57.22
N VAL A 820 -12.85 14.53 57.21
CA VAL A 820 -12.76 15.96 57.50
C VAL A 820 -13.59 16.30 58.73
N THR A 821 -13.10 17.23 59.53
CA THR A 821 -13.73 17.65 60.79
C THR A 821 -13.94 19.16 60.79
N ALA A 822 -15.10 19.63 61.26
CA ALA A 822 -15.34 21.06 61.45
C ALA A 822 -14.46 21.61 62.60
N SER A 823 -14.14 22.91 62.53
CA SER A 823 -13.51 23.63 63.64
C SER A 823 -14.29 23.46 64.94
N VAL A 824 -13.60 23.16 66.04
CA VAL A 824 -14.17 23.26 67.38
C VAL A 824 -14.15 24.73 67.82
N THR A 825 -15.28 25.42 67.72
CA THR A 825 -15.47 26.70 68.43
C THR A 825 -15.85 26.38 69.89
N PRO A 826 -15.13 26.89 70.91
CA PRO A 826 -15.51 26.66 72.31
C PRO A 826 -16.87 27.32 72.64
N PRO A 827 -17.66 26.77 73.58
CA PRO A 827 -19.01 27.23 73.87
C PRO A 827 -19.02 28.64 74.50
N VAL A 828 -19.93 29.50 74.03
CA VAL A 828 -20.23 30.79 74.67
C VAL A 828 -21.28 30.55 75.77
N THR A 829 -20.95 30.81 77.04
CA THR A 829 -21.89 30.74 78.18
C THR A 829 -22.62 32.08 78.41
N PRO A 830 -23.95 32.08 78.70
CA PRO A 830 -24.78 33.27 78.92
C PRO A 830 -24.73 33.80 80.38
N PRO A 831 -25.11 35.07 80.67
CA PRO A 831 -25.00 35.65 82.01
C PRO A 831 -26.30 35.58 82.85
N SER A 832 -26.17 35.40 84.18
CA SER A 832 -27.22 35.69 85.18
C SER A 832 -26.66 36.25 86.51
N SER A 833 -27.42 37.20 87.07
CA SER A 833 -27.29 38.14 88.23
C SER A 833 -26.87 37.54 89.61
N GLU A 834 -26.36 38.23 90.66
CA GLU A 834 -26.46 39.63 91.16
C GLU A 834 -25.44 39.95 92.32
N GLY A 835 -24.95 41.22 92.45
CA GLY A 835 -24.40 41.99 93.64
C GLY A 835 -23.31 41.42 94.59
N SER A 836 -22.31 42.14 95.16
CA SER A 836 -21.96 43.57 95.34
C SER A 836 -20.52 43.71 95.89
N GLY A 837 -19.75 44.73 95.48
CA GLY A 837 -18.74 45.35 96.39
C GLY A 837 -17.25 45.48 95.98
N GLY A 838 -16.92 46.01 94.79
CA GLY A 838 -15.66 46.76 94.52
C GLY A 838 -14.42 45.95 94.12
N GLY A 839 -14.31 45.54 92.85
CA GLY A 839 -13.50 44.39 92.41
C GLY A 839 -12.06 44.60 91.91
N GLY A 840 -11.27 43.53 92.09
CA GLY A 840 -10.28 43.02 91.11
C GLY A 840 -8.81 43.03 91.53
N GLY A 841 -8.32 41.94 92.15
CA GLY A 841 -6.92 41.73 92.55
C GLY A 841 -6.19 40.60 91.81
N SER A 842 -4.94 40.90 91.44
CA SER A 842 -3.67 40.15 91.55
C SER A 842 -3.57 38.59 91.59
N LEU A 843 -2.68 38.10 90.70
CA LEU A 843 -1.46 37.24 90.93
C LEU A 843 -1.51 35.69 91.10
N GLY A 844 -0.70 35.02 90.25
CA GLY A 844 0.21 33.87 90.53
C GLY A 844 -0.40 32.45 90.50
N TRP A 845 0.29 31.32 90.25
CA TRP A 845 1.69 30.93 90.02
C TRP A 845 1.72 29.40 89.68
N LEU A 846 2.80 28.93 89.01
CA LEU A 846 3.53 27.63 89.17
C LEU A 846 3.05 26.22 88.69
N SER A 847 4.07 25.49 88.18
CA SER A 847 4.48 24.06 88.40
C SER A 847 3.94 22.89 87.54
N LEU A 848 4.84 22.20 86.77
CA LEU A 848 5.46 20.84 86.95
C LEU A 848 4.53 19.66 86.52
N ALA A 849 4.93 18.46 86.08
CA ALA A 849 6.10 17.76 85.50
C ALA A 849 5.68 16.26 85.39
N PHE A 850 6.28 15.43 84.51
CA PHE A 850 6.79 14.06 84.83
C PHE A 850 7.37 13.31 83.60
N LEU A 851 8.63 12.83 83.78
CA LEU A 851 9.40 11.81 83.06
C LEU A 851 8.83 10.38 83.32
N GLY A 852 9.20 9.23 82.73
CA GLY A 852 10.24 8.78 81.78
C GLY A 852 10.49 7.24 81.86
N LEU A 853 11.29 6.71 80.91
CA LEU A 853 12.24 5.55 80.95
C LEU A 853 11.80 4.07 81.08
N PHE A 854 12.38 3.20 80.21
CA PHE A 854 13.32 2.06 80.45
C PHE A 854 13.81 1.54 79.05
N ALA A 855 15.09 1.65 78.58
CA ALA A 855 16.36 0.97 78.90
C ALA A 855 16.32 -0.59 78.74
N TRP A 856 17.31 -1.35 78.24
CA TRP A 856 18.59 -1.21 77.51
C TRP A 856 19.20 -2.63 77.38
N ARG A 857 19.96 -2.97 76.32
CA ARG A 857 21.24 -3.73 76.37
C ARG A 857 21.75 -4.14 74.97
N ARG A 858 22.94 -3.65 74.60
CA ARG A 858 23.96 -4.40 73.84
C ARG A 858 25.35 -3.87 74.23
N GLN A 859 26.22 -4.82 74.57
CA GLN A 859 27.66 -4.75 74.86
C GLN A 859 28.40 -5.06 73.52
N LEU A 860 29.60 -4.61 73.13
CA LEU A 860 30.80 -4.02 73.74
C LEU A 860 31.73 -3.42 72.63
N HIS A 861 32.57 -2.46 73.05
CA HIS A 861 33.94 -2.06 72.60
C HIS A 861 34.20 -1.68 71.12
N ALA A 862 34.55 -0.43 70.80
CA ALA A 862 35.78 0.35 71.07
C ALA A 862 36.89 0.12 70.01
N TYR A 863 36.99 1.03 69.02
CA TYR A 863 38.04 2.05 68.91
C TYR A 863 37.56 3.16 67.96
#